data_AF-A0A7Y4X8T2-F1
#
_entry.id   AF-A0A7Y4X8T2-F1
#
_cell.length_a   1.000
_cell.length_b   1.000
_cell.length_c   1.000
_cell.angle_alpha   90.00
_cell.angle_beta   90.00
_cell.angle_gamma   90.00
#
_symmetry.space_group_name_H-M   'P 1'
#
loop_
_entity.id
_entity.type
_entity.pdbx_description
1 polymer ?
#
loop_
_entity_poly.entity_id
_entity_poly.type
_entity_poly.pdbx_seq_one_letter_code
_entity_poly.pdbx_strand_id
1 'polypeptide(L)'
;MKKTRLIDWVRGQSLTGEKLLLITSALLSLGFMVYFLVTLPATHASSNKVILPEAPAYSTTAKAAAVSNAASTKDDQAANAATGVSEVVTKALAFKALLTTTQQATLEQTYTTTLARKWSNLPCGATCRNGIQFSTLTTAQLAAAVEVIKAAMGTVANEGSAEFDQTRLADAYLGVNGGGTNYSAGIYFMAFLNTPSATGGWMLQFGGHHYGANIAYNQGHVVAGTPMFEALEPLTFTTDGTTYSPLTQERDAVAAMLASLTATQLASAKLTTTFSDTTMTPGESNGGNGTFPTTKVGIAVSTLTAAQKLLVLAAMKPWVQDMDDTVAANILKIYESELDSTFIAWTGSGTAGDASTFLVSNTNYARIDGPSVWIEFACQTGVIFRNQIHYHTVWRDRNRDYGKDLSLTTPLDTASVAAVAATSAASFVAGKLAPESIGALFGTGMSSSTAAASTLPLPTTLGGATVQVVDSAGTTRNGPLFYASPTQINFQVPAGTVAGTATINVILNSATVGTGTVTISNVTPGVFTYNANGQGVPAAQLLRVTASGTQTYESLAQLSGSTYVTTPIDLGATTDQVYLVAFATGLRNRTALSAVTCTIGGTNATVAYAGAQGSLVGLDQVNALIPRSLVGRGDAAVVLTVDGSAANSVTINIK
;
A
#
# COMPACT_ATOMS: atom_id res chain seq x y z
N MET A 1 -15.12 45.98 -13.48
CA MET A 1 -16.13 45.22 -14.25
C MET A 1 -15.69 43.74 -14.24
N LYS A 2 -16.47 42.65 -14.08
CA LYS A 2 -17.79 42.28 -13.48
C LYS A 2 -17.53 40.89 -12.84
N LYS A 3 -18.03 40.40 -11.69
CA LYS A 3 -19.10 40.76 -10.71
C LYS A 3 -20.54 40.32 -11.01
N THR A 4 -20.74 39.03 -11.30
CA THR A 4 -22.03 38.28 -11.27
C THR A 4 -21.83 37.08 -10.32
N ARG A 5 -22.50 36.84 -9.18
CA ARG A 5 -23.87 37.02 -8.62
C ARG A 5 -24.91 35.94 -8.98
N LEU A 6 -25.49 35.34 -7.93
CA LEU A 6 -26.88 34.86 -7.82
C LEU A 6 -27.42 35.26 -6.41
N ILE A 7 -28.69 35.70 -6.26
CA ILE A 7 -29.25 36.45 -5.08
C ILE A 7 -30.80 36.63 -5.17
N ASP A 8 -31.63 36.96 -4.16
CA ASP A 8 -31.50 36.87 -2.67
C ASP A 8 -31.83 35.41 -2.25
N TRP A 9 -32.87 34.93 -1.52
CA TRP A 9 -33.98 35.40 -0.61
C TRP A 9 -34.38 34.17 0.27
N VAL A 10 -35.20 34.13 1.35
CA VAL A 10 -36.27 34.97 1.93
C VAL A 10 -35.81 35.70 3.21
N ARG A 11 -36.51 36.78 3.62
CA ARG A 11 -36.20 37.57 4.83
C ARG A 11 -37.16 37.30 6.00
N GLY A 12 -36.61 37.32 7.22
CA GLY A 12 -37.35 37.46 8.47
C GLY A 12 -36.44 38.01 9.58
N GLN A 13 -36.88 39.06 10.28
CA GLN A 13 -36.20 39.63 11.46
C GLN A 13 -36.66 38.87 12.72
N SER A 14 -35.86 38.69 13.79
CA SER A 14 -34.46 39.10 14.04
C SER A 14 -33.86 38.28 15.19
N LEU A 15 -32.57 37.94 15.10
CA LEU A 15 -31.64 37.63 16.21
C LEU A 15 -30.21 37.76 15.65
N THR A 16 -29.23 38.17 16.45
CA THR A 16 -27.93 38.64 15.93
C THR A 16 -26.97 37.51 15.53
N GLY A 17 -26.64 37.43 14.25
CA GLY A 17 -25.94 36.29 13.63
C GLY A 17 -24.47 36.08 14.02
N GLU A 18 -23.82 37.03 14.70
CA GLU A 18 -22.38 36.95 15.03
C GLU A 18 -22.06 35.82 16.02
N LYS A 19 -23.01 35.42 16.89
CA LYS A 19 -22.78 34.37 17.88
C LYS A 19 -22.78 32.94 17.32
N LEU A 20 -23.31 32.72 16.11
CA LEU A 20 -23.36 31.38 15.48
C LEU A 20 -22.13 31.09 14.60
N LEU A 21 -21.39 32.14 14.20
CA LEU A 21 -20.32 32.08 13.19
C LEU A 21 -18.96 31.60 13.74
N LEU A 22 -18.82 31.44 15.05
CA LEU A 22 -17.54 31.11 15.69
C LEU A 22 -17.31 29.59 15.82
N ILE A 23 -18.33 28.81 16.19
CA ILE A 23 -18.20 27.34 16.36
C ILE A 23 -17.93 26.65 15.01
N THR A 24 -18.45 27.20 13.91
CA THR A 24 -18.23 26.67 12.57
C THR A 24 -16.77 26.73 12.10
N SER A 25 -15.97 27.70 12.56
CA SER A 25 -14.58 27.87 12.10
C SER A 25 -13.65 26.72 12.48
N ALA A 26 -13.73 26.24 13.72
CA ALA A 26 -12.99 25.06 14.19
C ALA A 26 -13.42 23.75 13.50
N LEU A 27 -14.67 23.70 13.01
CA LEU A 27 -15.30 22.53 12.40
C LEU A 27 -15.24 22.53 10.86
N LEU A 28 -14.99 23.69 10.24
CA LEU A 28 -14.83 23.87 8.79
C LEU A 28 -13.61 23.12 8.23
N SER A 29 -12.56 22.95 9.02
CA SER A 29 -11.39 22.12 8.73
C SER A 29 -11.67 20.61 8.72
N LEU A 30 -12.73 20.18 9.41
CA LEU A 30 -13.07 18.77 9.65
C LEU A 30 -14.22 18.25 8.77
N GLY A 31 -14.79 19.11 7.92
CA GLY A 31 -15.88 18.77 6.99
C GLY A 31 -17.30 18.88 7.57
N PHE A 32 -17.46 19.35 8.81
CA PHE A 32 -18.72 19.37 9.57
C PHE A 32 -19.79 20.39 9.11
N MET A 33 -19.69 20.91 7.89
CA MET A 33 -20.32 22.16 7.45
C MET A 33 -21.87 22.15 7.39
N VAL A 34 -22.51 20.97 7.33
CA VAL A 34 -23.95 20.86 7.04
C VAL A 34 -24.86 20.93 8.28
N TYR A 35 -24.42 20.39 9.43
CA TYR A 35 -25.37 20.04 10.51
C TYR A 35 -25.74 21.21 11.45
N PHE A 36 -24.95 22.28 11.51
CA PHE A 36 -25.11 23.36 12.50
C PHE A 36 -26.32 24.30 12.23
N LEU A 37 -27.05 24.08 11.14
CA LEU A 37 -28.11 24.99 10.64
C LEU A 37 -29.54 24.43 10.71
N VAL A 38 -29.73 23.16 11.09
CA VAL A 38 -31.01 22.45 10.83
C VAL A 38 -31.82 22.12 12.10
N THR A 39 -31.21 22.11 13.29
CA THR A 39 -31.85 21.59 14.52
C THR A 39 -32.01 22.61 15.65
N LEU A 40 -32.46 23.83 15.33
CA LEU A 40 -32.94 24.81 16.32
C LEU A 40 -34.39 25.25 16.01
N PRO A 41 -35.41 24.59 16.58
CA PRO A 41 -36.77 25.10 16.50
C PRO A 41 -36.90 26.35 17.38
N ALA A 42 -37.33 27.46 16.79
CA ALA A 42 -37.65 28.66 17.56
C ALA A 42 -39.00 28.48 18.29
N THR A 43 -39.06 28.89 19.56
CA THR A 43 -40.02 29.87 20.13
C THR A 43 -40.22 29.70 21.64
N HIS A 44 -40.83 30.72 22.25
CA HIS A 44 -41.43 30.77 23.59
C HIS A 44 -40.50 30.80 24.82
N ALA A 45 -40.55 31.94 25.52
CA ALA A 45 -40.05 32.10 26.87
C ALA A 45 -41.22 32.33 27.83
N SER A 46 -41.39 31.46 28.82
CA SER A 46 -41.95 31.80 30.14
C SER A 46 -41.77 30.65 31.14
N SER A 47 -41.65 31.03 32.41
CA SER A 47 -41.63 30.21 33.63
C SER A 47 -42.10 28.72 33.54
N ASN A 48 -41.18 27.78 33.76
CA ASN A 48 -41.10 27.03 35.05
C ASN A 48 -39.92 26.04 35.13
N LYS A 49 -39.71 25.50 36.35
CA LYS A 49 -38.66 24.57 36.78
C LYS A 49 -38.21 23.54 35.73
N VAL A 50 -36.91 23.50 35.45
CA VAL A 50 -36.25 22.31 34.88
C VAL A 50 -36.07 21.27 35.99
N ILE A 51 -36.52 20.04 35.73
CA ILE A 51 -36.26 18.86 36.56
C ILE A 51 -35.02 18.14 35.99
N LEU A 52 -34.12 17.66 36.86
CA LEU A 52 -33.00 16.80 36.45
C LEU A 52 -33.56 15.42 36.01
N PRO A 53 -33.33 14.96 34.78
CA PRO A 53 -33.84 13.67 34.34
C PRO A 53 -32.96 12.52 34.84
N GLU A 54 -33.56 11.59 35.59
CA GLU A 54 -33.00 10.26 35.82
C GLU A 54 -33.10 9.40 34.55
N ALA A 55 -32.24 8.38 34.44
CA ALA A 55 -32.15 7.56 33.23
C ALA A 55 -33.23 6.45 33.18
N PRO A 56 -34.02 6.33 32.10
CA PRO A 56 -34.94 5.21 31.92
C PRO A 56 -34.20 3.96 31.42
N ALA A 57 -34.31 2.85 32.16
CA ALA A 57 -33.90 1.55 31.67
C ALA A 57 -34.91 1.01 30.65
N TYR A 58 -34.44 0.51 29.50
CA TYR A 58 -35.29 -0.13 28.50
C TYR A 58 -35.05 -1.64 28.43
N SER A 59 -36.12 -2.39 28.67
CA SER A 59 -36.22 -3.83 28.43
C SER A 59 -36.87 -4.08 27.08
N THR A 60 -36.31 -4.96 26.25
CA THR A 60 -36.88 -5.35 24.95
C THR A 60 -36.81 -6.86 24.75
N THR A 61 -37.89 -7.56 25.11
CA THR A 61 -38.12 -8.95 24.70
C THR A 61 -38.61 -9.01 23.25
N ALA A 62 -37.75 -9.47 22.33
CA ALA A 62 -38.14 -9.78 20.97
C ALA A 62 -38.47 -11.28 20.82
N LYS A 63 -39.65 -11.61 20.29
CA LYS A 63 -40.01 -13.00 19.96
C LYS A 63 -39.27 -13.44 18.71
N ALA A 64 -38.56 -14.57 18.80
CA ALA A 64 -38.10 -15.27 17.60
C ALA A 64 -39.29 -15.93 16.89
N ALA A 65 -39.40 -15.72 15.58
CA ALA A 65 -40.27 -16.49 14.70
C ALA A 65 -39.38 -17.43 13.87
N ALA A 66 -39.42 -18.73 14.18
CA ALA A 66 -38.69 -19.73 13.41
C ALA A 66 -39.45 -20.07 12.13
N VAL A 67 -38.74 -20.08 10.99
CA VAL A 67 -39.21 -20.70 9.75
C VAL A 67 -38.18 -21.76 9.38
N SER A 68 -38.61 -23.01 9.40
CA SER A 68 -37.80 -24.16 9.00
C SER A 68 -37.78 -24.32 7.48
N ASN A 69 -36.64 -24.68 6.92
CA ASN A 69 -36.62 -25.62 5.80
C ASN A 69 -35.36 -26.48 5.85
N ALA A 70 -35.45 -27.73 5.38
CA ALA A 70 -34.39 -28.72 5.55
C ALA A 70 -33.66 -29.02 4.23
N ALA A 71 -32.35 -29.23 4.36
CA ALA A 71 -31.45 -30.01 3.50
C ALA A 71 -31.75 -30.10 1.99
N SER A 72 -30.94 -29.39 1.20
CA SER A 72 -30.26 -29.99 0.04
C SER A 72 -28.76 -30.12 0.36
N THR A 73 -28.04 -31.04 -0.28
CA THR A 73 -26.61 -31.27 -0.04
C THR A 73 -25.83 -31.37 -1.35
N LYS A 74 -24.58 -30.86 -1.31
CA LYS A 74 -23.53 -30.82 -2.35
C LYS A 74 -23.57 -29.69 -3.41
N ASP A 75 -22.35 -29.30 -3.78
CA ASP A 75 -21.85 -28.70 -5.04
C ASP A 75 -21.98 -27.21 -5.40
N ASP A 76 -22.51 -26.33 -4.53
CA ASP A 76 -22.46 -24.86 -4.75
C ASP A 76 -21.32 -24.15 -3.96
N GLN A 77 -20.12 -24.73 -3.92
CA GLN A 77 -18.91 -24.13 -3.30
C GLN A 77 -17.72 -23.98 -4.27
N ALA A 78 -17.93 -24.21 -5.57
CA ALA A 78 -16.88 -24.29 -6.59
C ALA A 78 -17.02 -23.24 -7.71
N ALA A 79 -17.30 -21.98 -7.35
CA ALA A 79 -17.45 -20.87 -8.31
C ALA A 79 -16.79 -19.55 -7.86
N ASN A 80 -15.89 -19.58 -6.87
CA ASN A 80 -14.96 -18.47 -6.65
C ASN A 80 -13.72 -18.76 -7.50
N ALA A 81 -13.37 -17.85 -8.41
CA ALA A 81 -12.19 -18.04 -9.27
C ALA A 81 -10.92 -18.11 -8.40
N ALA A 82 -10.10 -19.14 -8.61
CA ALA A 82 -8.77 -19.20 -8.02
C ALA A 82 -7.91 -18.06 -8.60
N THR A 83 -7.04 -17.47 -7.79
CA THR A 83 -6.15 -16.37 -8.19
C THR A 83 -4.75 -16.55 -7.60
N GLY A 84 -3.74 -15.99 -8.28
CA GLY A 84 -2.33 -16.15 -7.91
C GLY A 84 -1.92 -17.61 -7.77
N VAL A 85 -1.12 -17.92 -6.74
CA VAL A 85 -0.59 -19.28 -6.47
C VAL A 85 -1.69 -20.35 -6.36
N SER A 86 -2.89 -19.99 -5.90
CA SER A 86 -4.01 -20.95 -5.83
C SER A 86 -4.44 -21.42 -7.23
N GLU A 87 -4.36 -20.56 -8.25
CA GLU A 87 -4.59 -20.96 -9.63
C GLU A 87 -3.41 -21.78 -10.16
N VAL A 88 -2.15 -21.34 -9.95
CA VAL A 88 -0.95 -22.09 -10.38
C VAL A 88 -0.98 -23.53 -9.90
N VAL A 89 -1.23 -23.75 -8.59
CA VAL A 89 -1.31 -25.09 -7.99
C VAL A 89 -2.46 -25.90 -8.61
N THR A 90 -3.60 -25.25 -8.89
CA THR A 90 -4.74 -25.91 -9.56
C THR A 90 -4.39 -26.36 -10.97
N LYS A 91 -3.76 -25.52 -11.80
CA LYS A 91 -3.30 -25.88 -13.16
C LYS A 91 -2.22 -26.97 -13.11
N ALA A 92 -1.25 -26.85 -12.19
CA ALA A 92 -0.14 -27.78 -12.04
C ALA A 92 -0.62 -29.20 -11.68
N LEU A 93 -1.56 -29.32 -10.74
CA LEU A 93 -2.17 -30.60 -10.37
C LEU A 93 -3.07 -31.15 -11.49
N ALA A 94 -3.80 -30.29 -12.21
CA ALA A 94 -4.59 -30.70 -13.37
C ALA A 94 -3.71 -31.23 -14.52
N PHE A 95 -2.60 -30.57 -14.83
CA PHE A 95 -1.61 -31.06 -15.79
C PHE A 95 -1.01 -32.41 -15.35
N LYS A 96 -0.56 -32.52 -14.10
CA LYS A 96 -0.02 -33.79 -13.54
C LYS A 96 -1.04 -34.94 -13.66
N ALA A 97 -2.33 -34.68 -13.45
CA ALA A 97 -3.39 -35.68 -13.56
C ALA A 97 -3.60 -36.22 -14.99
N LEU A 98 -3.19 -35.47 -16.04
CA LEU A 98 -3.21 -35.94 -17.43
C LEU A 98 -2.02 -36.83 -17.81
N LEU A 99 -1.00 -36.94 -16.94
CA LEU A 99 0.24 -37.68 -17.21
C LEU A 99 0.17 -39.12 -16.72
N THR A 100 0.80 -40.03 -17.47
CA THR A 100 1.07 -41.41 -17.01
C THR A 100 2.02 -41.41 -15.81
N THR A 101 2.02 -42.47 -14.99
CA THR A 101 2.88 -42.56 -13.78
C THR A 101 4.37 -42.31 -14.08
N THR A 102 4.88 -42.81 -15.21
CA THR A 102 6.27 -42.57 -15.65
C THR A 102 6.51 -41.09 -16.02
N GLN A 103 5.54 -40.46 -16.69
CA GLN A 103 5.62 -39.02 -16.99
C GLN A 103 5.52 -38.18 -15.70
N GLN A 104 4.67 -38.55 -14.74
CA GLN A 104 4.56 -37.88 -13.44
C GLN A 104 5.86 -37.98 -12.63
N ALA A 105 6.50 -39.15 -12.59
CA ALA A 105 7.82 -39.35 -11.95
C ALA A 105 8.98 -38.67 -12.70
N THR A 106 8.74 -38.21 -13.94
CA THR A 106 9.71 -37.40 -14.70
C THR A 106 9.52 -35.91 -14.40
N LEU A 107 8.26 -35.45 -14.37
CA LEU A 107 7.85 -34.09 -14.04
C LEU A 107 8.16 -33.72 -12.58
N GLU A 108 7.72 -34.53 -11.62
CA GLU A 108 7.80 -34.22 -10.20
C GLU A 108 8.95 -34.97 -9.53
N GLN A 109 9.87 -34.23 -8.91
CA GLN A 109 11.09 -34.75 -8.30
C GLN A 109 11.28 -34.09 -6.92
N THR A 110 11.90 -34.77 -5.95
CA THR A 110 12.18 -34.17 -4.64
C THR A 110 13.15 -33.00 -4.78
N TYR A 111 12.87 -31.86 -4.15
CA TYR A 111 13.75 -30.70 -4.21
C TYR A 111 15.13 -31.01 -3.64
N THR A 112 16.17 -30.63 -4.37
CA THR A 112 17.54 -30.50 -3.88
C THR A 112 18.18 -29.28 -4.55
N THR A 113 19.14 -28.63 -3.90
CA THR A 113 19.91 -27.52 -4.49
C THR A 113 20.55 -27.91 -5.84
N THR A 114 20.99 -29.16 -5.96
CA THR A 114 21.55 -29.73 -7.19
C THR A 114 20.52 -29.78 -8.33
N LEU A 115 19.28 -30.20 -8.05
CA LEU A 115 18.21 -30.20 -9.06
C LEU A 115 17.74 -28.78 -9.36
N ALA A 116 17.56 -27.91 -8.35
CA ALA A 116 17.21 -26.50 -8.58
C ALA A 116 18.21 -25.80 -9.51
N ARG A 117 19.52 -26.07 -9.35
CA ARG A 117 20.57 -25.56 -10.24
C ARG A 117 20.67 -26.29 -11.58
N LYS A 118 20.07 -27.48 -11.78
CA LYS A 118 20.23 -28.28 -13.02
C LYS A 118 19.41 -27.72 -14.19
N TRP A 119 20.04 -26.81 -14.92
CA TRP A 119 19.59 -26.24 -16.19
C TRP A 119 20.81 -25.98 -17.09
N SER A 120 20.60 -25.72 -18.38
CA SER A 120 21.65 -25.24 -19.29
C SER A 120 21.06 -24.46 -20.47
N ASN A 121 21.78 -23.45 -20.94
CA ASN A 121 21.55 -22.78 -22.24
C ASN A 121 22.19 -23.52 -23.42
N LEU A 122 22.82 -24.68 -23.23
CA LEU A 122 23.47 -25.39 -24.33
C LEU A 122 22.49 -26.29 -25.12
N PRO A 123 22.77 -26.60 -26.40
CA PRO A 123 22.03 -27.59 -27.19
C PRO A 123 22.36 -29.04 -26.76
N CYS A 124 22.13 -29.35 -25.48
CA CYS A 124 22.53 -30.58 -24.79
C CYS A 124 21.41 -31.62 -24.62
N GLY A 125 20.27 -31.44 -25.30
CA GLY A 125 19.12 -32.35 -25.23
C GLY A 125 18.48 -32.44 -23.84
N ALA A 126 18.02 -33.64 -23.47
CA ALA A 126 17.23 -33.89 -22.26
C ALA A 126 18.04 -34.13 -20.98
N THR A 127 19.31 -34.53 -21.06
CA THR A 127 20.08 -34.95 -19.87
C THR A 127 20.47 -33.77 -18.97
N CYS A 128 20.65 -32.58 -19.55
CA CYS A 128 21.13 -31.36 -18.89
C CYS A 128 20.03 -30.51 -18.21
N ARG A 129 18.75 -30.83 -18.40
CA ARG A 129 17.60 -30.13 -17.78
C ARG A 129 16.82 -31.11 -16.89
N ASN A 130 15.88 -30.62 -16.10
CA ASN A 130 14.97 -31.48 -15.33
C ASN A 130 13.61 -31.59 -16.03
N GLY A 131 12.76 -32.48 -15.52
CA GLY A 131 11.35 -32.48 -15.90
C GLY A 131 11.03 -33.18 -17.23
N ILE A 132 9.79 -33.02 -17.66
CA ILE A 132 9.25 -33.67 -18.86
C ILE A 132 9.43 -32.79 -20.10
N GLN A 133 9.96 -33.38 -21.18
CA GLN A 133 10.17 -32.68 -22.45
C GLN A 133 8.85 -32.54 -23.23
N PHE A 134 8.57 -31.35 -23.74
CA PHE A 134 7.30 -30.99 -24.39
C PHE A 134 6.97 -31.85 -25.62
N SER A 135 7.99 -32.25 -26.40
CA SER A 135 7.78 -33.17 -27.53
C SER A 135 7.43 -34.62 -27.13
N THR A 136 7.35 -34.93 -25.83
CA THR A 136 6.86 -36.23 -25.30
C THR A 136 5.44 -36.15 -24.76
N LEU A 137 4.82 -34.96 -24.80
CA LEU A 137 3.45 -34.71 -24.36
C LEU A 137 2.47 -34.90 -25.52
N THR A 138 1.26 -35.39 -25.23
CA THR A 138 0.13 -35.29 -26.17
C THR A 138 -0.34 -33.84 -26.27
N THR A 139 -1.09 -33.48 -27.32
CA THR A 139 -1.60 -32.11 -27.52
C THR A 139 -2.37 -31.58 -26.29
N ALA A 140 -3.16 -32.43 -25.62
CA ALA A 140 -3.89 -32.06 -24.42
C ALA A 140 -2.97 -31.88 -23.19
N GLN A 141 -1.94 -32.73 -23.05
CA GLN A 141 -0.93 -32.59 -21.99
C GLN A 141 -0.08 -31.33 -22.20
N LEU A 142 0.33 -31.02 -23.43
CA LEU A 142 1.10 -29.82 -23.77
C LEU A 142 0.28 -28.54 -23.55
N ALA A 143 -0.98 -28.52 -23.96
CA ALA A 143 -1.88 -27.41 -23.67
C ALA A 143 -2.01 -27.16 -22.16
N ALA A 144 -2.23 -28.22 -21.37
CA ALA A 144 -2.31 -28.10 -19.92
C ALA A 144 -1.00 -27.61 -19.27
N ALA A 145 0.17 -28.02 -19.79
CA ALA A 145 1.47 -27.50 -19.34
C ALA A 145 1.60 -25.99 -19.60
N VAL A 146 1.22 -25.52 -20.79
CA VAL A 146 1.23 -24.09 -21.14
C VAL A 146 0.30 -23.28 -20.23
N GLU A 147 -0.85 -23.83 -19.82
CA GLU A 147 -1.74 -23.18 -18.85
C GLU A 147 -1.16 -23.08 -17.42
N VAL A 148 -0.19 -23.93 -17.04
CA VAL A 148 0.57 -23.74 -15.78
C VAL A 148 1.49 -22.53 -15.89
N ILE A 149 2.16 -22.37 -17.05
CA ILE A 149 3.10 -21.28 -17.31
C ILE A 149 2.36 -19.94 -17.34
N LYS A 150 1.24 -19.86 -18.08
CA LYS A 150 0.39 -18.65 -18.11
C LYS A 150 -0.12 -18.21 -16.74
N ALA A 151 -0.45 -19.14 -15.86
CA ALA A 151 -0.90 -18.82 -14.50
C ALA A 151 0.24 -18.34 -13.57
N ALA A 152 1.50 -18.57 -13.94
CA ALA A 152 2.68 -18.27 -13.12
C ALA A 152 3.47 -17.03 -13.56
N MET A 153 3.17 -16.48 -14.74
CA MET A 153 3.91 -15.39 -15.39
C MET A 153 3.06 -14.14 -15.59
N GLY A 154 3.69 -13.02 -15.93
CA GLY A 154 3.04 -11.74 -16.19
C GLY A 154 2.11 -11.75 -17.41
N THR A 155 1.20 -10.77 -17.43
CA THR A 155 0.18 -10.60 -18.49
C THR A 155 0.49 -9.47 -19.48
N VAL A 156 1.63 -8.81 -19.29
CA VAL A 156 2.06 -7.62 -20.04
C VAL A 156 2.46 -8.00 -21.47
N ALA A 157 2.14 -7.13 -22.43
CA ALA A 157 2.35 -7.42 -23.85
C ALA A 157 3.84 -7.58 -24.18
N ASN A 158 4.16 -8.71 -24.85
CA ASN A 158 5.49 -9.22 -25.16
C ASN A 158 6.37 -9.60 -23.95
N GLU A 159 5.85 -9.59 -22.73
CA GLU A 159 6.59 -10.03 -21.52
C GLU A 159 6.07 -11.42 -21.09
N GLY A 160 6.78 -12.11 -20.20
CA GLY A 160 6.24 -13.23 -19.43
C GLY A 160 5.76 -14.40 -20.28
N SER A 161 4.49 -14.79 -20.11
CA SER A 161 3.94 -15.92 -20.87
C SER A 161 3.91 -15.67 -22.39
N ALA A 162 3.97 -14.40 -22.82
CA ALA A 162 4.08 -14.03 -24.23
C ALA A 162 5.53 -14.06 -24.72
N GLU A 163 6.52 -13.67 -23.91
CA GLU A 163 7.94 -13.81 -24.30
C GLU A 163 8.36 -15.29 -24.32
N PHE A 164 8.01 -16.06 -23.29
CA PHE A 164 8.30 -17.49 -23.23
C PHE A 164 7.89 -18.22 -24.51
N ASP A 165 6.68 -17.94 -25.02
CA ASP A 165 6.20 -18.59 -26.24
C ASP A 165 6.89 -18.07 -27.50
N GLN A 166 7.23 -16.78 -27.57
CA GLN A 166 8.01 -16.21 -28.68
C GLN A 166 9.43 -16.79 -28.74
N THR A 167 10.13 -16.89 -27.62
CA THR A 167 11.47 -17.49 -27.54
C THR A 167 11.43 -18.99 -27.87
N ARG A 168 10.37 -19.69 -27.44
CA ARG A 168 10.09 -21.08 -27.85
C ARG A 168 9.85 -21.22 -29.36
N LEU A 169 9.20 -20.24 -30.00
CA LEU A 169 9.00 -20.18 -31.45
C LEU A 169 10.29 -19.81 -32.21
N ALA A 170 11.16 -18.97 -31.64
CA ALA A 170 12.50 -18.67 -32.18
C ALA A 170 13.34 -19.96 -32.29
N ASP A 171 13.30 -20.83 -31.28
CA ASP A 171 13.95 -22.15 -31.34
C ASP A 171 13.38 -23.07 -32.43
N ALA A 172 12.07 -23.02 -32.73
CA ALA A 172 11.54 -23.72 -33.90
C ALA A 172 12.00 -23.10 -35.24
N TYR A 173 12.07 -21.77 -35.31
CA TYR A 173 12.54 -21.04 -36.47
C TYR A 173 14.02 -21.35 -36.78
N LEU A 174 14.90 -21.37 -35.77
CA LEU A 174 16.29 -21.78 -35.90
C LEU A 174 16.41 -23.23 -36.38
N GLY A 175 15.58 -24.15 -35.87
CA GLY A 175 15.57 -25.56 -36.26
C GLY A 175 15.42 -25.75 -37.78
N VAL A 176 14.51 -25.02 -38.41
CA VAL A 176 14.28 -25.09 -39.86
C VAL A 176 15.21 -24.18 -40.70
N ASN A 177 15.84 -23.17 -40.10
CA ASN A 177 16.76 -22.24 -40.78
C ASN A 177 18.26 -22.56 -40.58
N GLY A 178 18.61 -23.78 -40.15
CA GLY A 178 19.99 -24.28 -40.15
C GLY A 178 20.52 -24.81 -38.81
N GLY A 179 19.79 -24.62 -37.70
CA GLY A 179 20.08 -25.22 -36.41
C GLY A 179 19.79 -26.73 -36.36
N GLY A 180 18.85 -27.21 -37.18
CA GLY A 180 18.46 -28.62 -37.23
C GLY A 180 17.83 -29.11 -35.93
N THR A 181 17.94 -30.42 -35.66
CA THR A 181 17.27 -31.09 -34.53
C THR A 181 17.70 -30.64 -33.13
N ASN A 182 18.70 -29.77 -33.02
CA ASN A 182 19.14 -29.21 -31.74
C ASN A 182 18.27 -28.04 -31.25
N TYR A 183 17.50 -27.42 -32.16
CA TYR A 183 16.68 -26.25 -31.92
C TYR A 183 15.22 -26.60 -32.22
N SER A 184 14.34 -26.49 -31.24
CA SER A 184 12.92 -26.77 -31.43
C SER A 184 12.05 -26.29 -30.26
N ALA A 185 10.89 -25.74 -30.59
CA ALA A 185 9.78 -25.49 -29.67
C ALA A 185 9.30 -26.71 -28.85
N GLY A 186 9.73 -27.93 -29.24
CA GLY A 186 9.47 -29.18 -28.52
C GLY A 186 10.59 -29.63 -27.56
N ILE A 187 11.77 -29.01 -27.61
CA ILE A 187 12.92 -29.30 -26.70
C ILE A 187 12.87 -28.31 -25.52
N TYR A 188 11.65 -28.08 -25.02
CA TYR A 188 11.34 -27.33 -23.82
C TYR A 188 10.86 -28.29 -22.74
N PHE A 189 11.06 -27.92 -21.48
CA PHE A 189 10.92 -28.80 -20.32
C PHE A 189 10.11 -28.13 -19.22
N MET A 190 9.45 -28.94 -18.39
CA MET A 190 8.82 -28.50 -17.14
C MET A 190 9.09 -29.51 -16.02
N ALA A 191 9.55 -29.02 -14.87
CA ALA A 191 9.75 -29.77 -13.64
C ALA A 191 9.00 -29.12 -12.47
N PHE A 192 8.46 -29.96 -11.58
CA PHE A 192 8.02 -29.58 -10.24
C PHE A 192 9.04 -30.15 -9.24
N LEU A 193 9.73 -29.27 -8.51
CA LEU A 193 10.63 -29.69 -7.44
C LEU A 193 9.87 -29.57 -6.11
N ASN A 194 9.59 -30.73 -5.51
CA ASN A 194 8.47 -31.02 -4.61
C ASN A 194 7.08 -30.94 -5.30
N THR A 195 6.09 -31.57 -4.68
CA THR A 195 4.69 -31.57 -5.14
C THR A 195 4.08 -30.15 -5.04
N PRO A 196 3.38 -29.66 -6.10
CA PRO A 196 2.68 -28.38 -6.05
C PRO A 196 1.72 -28.27 -4.87
N SER A 197 1.84 -27.19 -4.10
CA SER A 197 1.15 -27.02 -2.82
C SER A 197 0.79 -25.57 -2.53
N ALA A 198 -0.37 -25.38 -1.88
CA ALA A 198 -0.80 -24.09 -1.34
C ALA A 198 -0.29 -23.84 0.10
N THR A 199 0.55 -24.72 0.65
CA THR A 199 1.09 -24.60 2.03
C THR A 199 2.56 -25.00 2.15
N GLY A 200 3.00 -26.04 1.42
CA GLY A 200 4.40 -26.48 1.40
C GLY A 200 5.27 -25.71 0.41
N GLY A 201 6.59 -25.74 0.64
CA GLY A 201 7.58 -25.18 -0.27
C GLY A 201 7.79 -26.07 -1.50
N TRP A 202 7.68 -25.47 -2.69
CA TRP A 202 7.94 -26.14 -3.98
C TRP A 202 8.44 -25.14 -5.04
N MET A 203 9.02 -25.64 -6.13
CA MET A 203 9.50 -24.82 -7.25
C MET A 203 8.96 -25.32 -8.59
N LEU A 204 8.48 -24.38 -9.40
CA LEU A 204 8.20 -24.55 -10.82
C LEU A 204 9.46 -24.15 -11.61
N GLN A 205 9.99 -25.08 -12.39
CA GLN A 205 11.10 -24.81 -13.31
C GLN A 205 10.68 -25.15 -14.74
N PHE A 206 10.91 -24.24 -15.68
CA PHE A 206 10.61 -24.44 -17.09
C PHE A 206 11.58 -23.68 -18.01
N GLY A 207 11.75 -24.16 -19.23
CA GLY A 207 12.68 -23.57 -20.19
C GLY A 207 13.16 -24.53 -21.28
N GLY A 208 14.06 -24.05 -22.14
CA GLY A 208 14.57 -24.76 -23.31
C GLY A 208 16.03 -24.40 -23.59
N HIS A 209 16.37 -24.16 -24.85
CA HIS A 209 17.71 -23.71 -25.24
C HIS A 209 17.93 -22.23 -24.90
N HIS A 210 16.99 -21.38 -25.30
CA HIS A 210 17.07 -19.92 -25.12
C HIS A 210 16.20 -19.37 -23.98
N TYR A 211 15.66 -20.21 -23.09
CA TYR A 211 14.86 -19.75 -21.94
C TYR A 211 15.07 -20.61 -20.69
N GLY A 212 14.97 -20.02 -19.50
CA GLY A 212 15.06 -20.74 -18.23
C GLY A 212 14.55 -19.95 -17.01
N ALA A 213 13.34 -20.24 -16.55
CA ALA A 213 12.74 -19.63 -15.37
C ALA A 213 12.66 -20.61 -14.18
N ASN A 214 12.81 -20.07 -12.96
CA ASN A 214 12.82 -20.80 -11.70
C ASN A 214 11.98 -20.06 -10.65
N ILE A 215 10.71 -20.44 -10.51
CA ILE A 215 9.76 -19.76 -9.61
C ILE A 215 9.59 -20.61 -8.34
N ALA A 216 9.87 -20.01 -7.18
CA ALA A 216 9.73 -20.66 -5.88
C ALA A 216 8.48 -20.19 -5.15
N TYR A 217 7.71 -21.15 -4.64
CA TYR A 217 6.49 -20.96 -3.86
C TYR A 217 6.68 -21.52 -2.46
N ASN A 218 6.12 -20.86 -1.45
CA ASN A 218 6.06 -21.37 -0.07
C ASN A 218 4.86 -20.77 0.67
N GLN A 219 4.22 -21.53 1.57
CA GLN A 219 3.06 -21.08 2.37
C GLN A 219 1.89 -20.49 1.54
N GLY A 220 1.75 -20.90 0.27
CA GLY A 220 0.73 -20.37 -0.64
C GLY A 220 1.10 -19.05 -1.33
N HIS A 221 2.36 -18.62 -1.22
CA HIS A 221 2.88 -17.37 -1.78
C HIS A 221 4.05 -17.60 -2.74
N VAL A 222 4.20 -16.74 -3.75
CA VAL A 222 5.45 -16.58 -4.52
C VAL A 222 6.49 -15.94 -3.61
N VAL A 223 7.66 -16.58 -3.47
CA VAL A 223 8.77 -16.09 -2.62
C VAL A 223 10.06 -15.77 -3.40
N ALA A 224 10.18 -16.27 -4.64
CA ALA A 224 11.18 -15.86 -5.61
C ALA A 224 10.74 -16.15 -7.06
N GLY A 225 11.19 -15.32 -8.01
CA GLY A 225 11.06 -15.54 -9.46
C GLY A 225 12.36 -15.86 -10.19
N THR A 226 13.47 -15.98 -9.45
CA THR A 226 14.84 -16.02 -10.01
C THR A 226 15.63 -17.27 -9.60
N PRO A 227 16.63 -17.69 -10.38
CA PRO A 227 17.15 -17.03 -11.58
C PRO A 227 16.28 -17.22 -12.82
N MET A 228 16.31 -16.22 -13.70
CA MET A 228 15.69 -16.22 -15.02
C MET A 228 16.76 -15.93 -16.09
N PHE A 229 16.69 -16.61 -17.22
CA PHE A 229 17.56 -16.42 -18.37
C PHE A 229 16.74 -16.45 -19.66
N GLU A 230 17.09 -15.55 -20.57
CA GLU A 230 16.55 -15.46 -21.91
C GLU A 230 17.69 -15.29 -22.91
N ALA A 231 17.43 -15.72 -24.14
CA ALA A 231 18.30 -15.48 -25.27
C ALA A 231 17.49 -15.39 -26.57
N LEU A 232 18.08 -14.82 -27.62
CA LEU A 232 17.41 -14.72 -28.91
C LEU A 232 18.37 -14.72 -30.09
N GLU A 233 18.10 -15.64 -31.02
CA GLU A 233 18.63 -15.65 -32.38
C GLU A 233 17.54 -16.14 -33.35
N PRO A 234 17.34 -15.50 -34.52
CA PRO A 234 17.71 -14.14 -34.85
C PRO A 234 16.84 -13.12 -34.08
N LEU A 235 17.27 -11.86 -34.00
CA LEU A 235 16.60 -10.81 -33.23
C LEU A 235 15.16 -10.49 -33.68
N THR A 236 14.83 -10.84 -34.93
CA THR A 236 13.47 -10.73 -35.50
C THR A 236 13.24 -11.92 -36.42
N PHE A 237 12.10 -12.60 -36.29
CA PHE A 237 11.73 -13.73 -37.14
C PHE A 237 10.24 -13.72 -37.48
N THR A 238 9.87 -14.40 -38.57
CA THR A 238 8.47 -14.50 -39.03
C THR A 238 8.09 -15.98 -39.14
N THR A 239 7.00 -16.38 -38.49
CA THR A 239 6.34 -17.69 -38.69
C THR A 239 4.84 -17.49 -38.84
N ASP A 240 4.21 -18.28 -39.70
CA ASP A 240 2.75 -18.31 -39.92
C ASP A 240 2.11 -16.93 -40.24
N GLY A 241 2.91 -16.01 -40.80
CA GLY A 241 2.53 -14.64 -41.14
C GLY A 241 2.72 -13.61 -40.02
N THR A 242 3.01 -14.04 -38.78
CA THR A 242 3.30 -13.15 -37.65
C THR A 242 4.81 -12.93 -37.52
N THR A 243 5.23 -11.69 -37.31
CA THR A 243 6.63 -11.35 -37.00
C THR A 243 6.77 -11.09 -35.51
N TYR A 244 7.81 -11.66 -34.92
CA TYR A 244 8.11 -11.62 -33.49
C TYR A 244 9.49 -11.02 -33.25
N SER A 245 9.65 -10.38 -32.10
CA SER A 245 10.90 -9.75 -31.66
C SER A 245 10.96 -9.66 -30.12
N PRO A 246 11.03 -10.80 -29.41
CA PRO A 246 11.34 -10.81 -27.97
C PRO A 246 12.69 -10.14 -27.69
N LEU A 247 13.03 -9.89 -26.42
CA LEU A 247 14.23 -9.15 -25.99
C LEU A 247 14.37 -7.72 -26.55
N THR A 248 13.28 -7.15 -27.09
CA THR A 248 13.27 -5.78 -27.62
C THR A 248 13.06 -4.75 -26.53
N GLN A 249 12.19 -5.01 -25.55
CA GLN A 249 11.83 -4.07 -24.49
C GLN A 249 12.99 -3.90 -23.48
N GLU A 250 13.62 -5.01 -23.15
CA GLU A 250 14.90 -5.23 -22.47
C GLU A 250 16.01 -4.39 -23.10
N ARG A 251 16.25 -4.61 -24.40
CA ARG A 251 17.36 -4.01 -25.15
C ARG A 251 17.15 -2.52 -25.34
N ASP A 252 15.94 -2.06 -25.65
CA ASP A 252 15.63 -0.64 -25.76
C ASP A 252 15.68 0.07 -24.40
N ALA A 253 15.24 -0.56 -23.30
CA ALA A 253 15.32 0.03 -21.96
C ALA A 253 16.78 0.15 -21.47
N VAL A 254 17.60 -0.89 -21.64
CA VAL A 254 19.03 -0.85 -21.30
C VAL A 254 19.79 0.15 -22.19
N ALA A 255 19.50 0.19 -23.50
CA ALA A 255 20.09 1.16 -24.41
C ALA A 255 19.70 2.61 -24.05
N ALA A 256 18.44 2.86 -23.66
CA ALA A 256 17.98 4.16 -23.19
C ALA A 256 18.64 4.58 -21.86
N MET A 257 18.79 3.65 -20.91
CA MET A 257 19.54 3.87 -19.68
C MET A 257 20.99 4.29 -19.98
N LEU A 258 21.71 3.53 -20.82
CA LEU A 258 23.10 3.85 -21.17
C LEU A 258 23.22 5.16 -21.95
N ALA A 259 22.35 5.41 -22.93
CA ALA A 259 22.33 6.67 -23.69
C ALA A 259 22.01 7.89 -22.82
N SER A 260 21.28 7.73 -21.71
CA SER A 260 21.00 8.82 -20.77
C SER A 260 22.23 9.28 -19.98
N LEU A 261 23.30 8.46 -19.91
CA LEU A 261 24.54 8.80 -19.24
C LEU A 261 25.37 9.78 -20.07
N THR A 262 25.85 10.86 -19.45
CA THR A 262 26.81 11.78 -20.09
C THR A 262 28.12 11.05 -20.44
N ALA A 263 28.92 11.59 -21.36
CA ALA A 263 30.19 10.97 -21.77
C ALA A 263 31.12 10.64 -20.58
N THR A 264 31.17 11.51 -19.55
CA THR A 264 31.92 11.27 -18.31
C THR A 264 31.32 10.13 -17.49
N GLN A 265 29.98 10.08 -17.36
CA GLN A 265 29.29 9.00 -16.64
C GLN A 265 29.46 7.65 -17.36
N LEU A 266 29.38 7.63 -18.70
CA LEU A 266 29.70 6.44 -19.51
C LEU A 266 31.14 5.97 -19.31
N ALA A 267 32.10 6.89 -19.25
CA ALA A 267 33.50 6.55 -18.98
C ALA A 267 33.67 5.93 -17.57
N SER A 268 32.99 6.46 -16.54
CA SER A 268 32.96 5.88 -15.19
C SER A 268 32.22 4.54 -15.11
N ALA A 269 31.24 4.31 -15.98
CA ALA A 269 30.51 3.05 -16.08
C ALA A 269 31.23 1.96 -16.89
N LYS A 270 32.28 2.32 -17.65
CA LYS A 270 32.89 1.40 -18.62
C LYS A 270 33.85 0.40 -17.96
N LEU A 271 33.63 -0.88 -18.23
CA LEU A 271 34.54 -1.95 -17.80
C LEU A 271 35.73 -2.09 -18.75
N THR A 272 36.87 -2.52 -18.20
CA THR A 272 38.10 -2.83 -18.95
C THR A 272 38.05 -4.20 -19.63
N THR A 273 37.34 -5.15 -19.04
CA THR A 273 37.13 -6.51 -19.57
C THR A 273 35.87 -6.55 -20.42
N THR A 274 35.97 -7.03 -21.66
CA THR A 274 34.83 -7.34 -22.55
C THR A 274 34.25 -8.71 -22.25
N PHE A 275 32.93 -8.87 -22.41
CA PHE A 275 32.21 -10.12 -22.17
C PHE A 275 31.58 -10.63 -23.46
N SER A 276 31.77 -11.92 -23.78
CA SER A 276 31.13 -12.59 -24.92
C SER A 276 29.87 -13.37 -24.56
N ASP A 277 29.55 -13.48 -23.26
CA ASP A 277 28.32 -14.07 -22.71
C ASP A 277 28.05 -13.42 -21.34
N THR A 278 26.83 -13.58 -20.85
CA THR A 278 26.45 -13.44 -19.43
C THR A 278 27.31 -14.34 -18.53
N THR A 279 27.60 -13.89 -17.30
CA THR A 279 28.53 -14.58 -16.39
C THR A 279 27.85 -15.37 -15.28
N MET A 280 26.63 -14.97 -14.91
CA MET A 280 25.84 -15.58 -13.83
C MET A 280 24.64 -16.37 -14.37
N THR A 281 24.78 -17.16 -15.43
CA THR A 281 23.68 -18.02 -15.91
C THR A 281 23.20 -19.03 -14.85
N PRO A 282 21.94 -19.52 -14.91
CA PRO A 282 21.53 -20.69 -14.15
C PRO A 282 22.42 -21.89 -14.52
N GLY A 283 22.64 -22.83 -13.59
CA GLY A 283 23.37 -24.08 -13.85
C GLY A 283 24.87 -23.98 -14.12
N GLU A 284 25.44 -22.77 -14.13
CA GLU A 284 26.88 -22.53 -13.94
C GLU A 284 27.81 -23.15 -15.02
N SER A 285 27.25 -23.64 -16.14
CA SER A 285 27.99 -24.33 -17.21
C SER A 285 29.00 -23.46 -17.97
N ASN A 286 28.96 -22.13 -17.78
CA ASN A 286 29.91 -21.16 -18.34
C ASN A 286 31.08 -20.80 -17.39
N GLY A 287 31.26 -21.52 -16.28
CA GLY A 287 32.42 -21.36 -15.39
C GLY A 287 32.28 -20.31 -14.28
N GLY A 288 31.10 -19.74 -14.09
CA GLY A 288 30.73 -19.05 -12.86
C GLY A 288 30.60 -20.04 -11.69
N ASN A 289 30.91 -19.62 -10.47
CA ASN A 289 30.84 -20.47 -9.26
C ASN A 289 29.55 -20.22 -8.43
N GLY A 290 28.47 -19.80 -9.09
CA GLY A 290 27.19 -19.45 -8.47
C GLY A 290 27.25 -18.26 -7.49
N THR A 291 28.41 -17.62 -7.32
CA THR A 291 28.65 -16.60 -6.30
C THR A 291 28.74 -15.22 -6.94
N PHE A 292 27.74 -14.38 -6.70
CA PHE A 292 27.74 -13.00 -7.16
C PHE A 292 29.00 -12.25 -6.71
N PRO A 293 29.63 -11.43 -7.58
CA PRO A 293 30.73 -10.56 -7.18
C PRO A 293 30.40 -9.70 -5.95
N THR A 294 31.36 -9.62 -5.03
CA THR A 294 31.30 -8.83 -3.80
C THR A 294 31.69 -7.38 -4.04
N THR A 295 32.61 -7.12 -4.96
CA THR A 295 33.01 -5.77 -5.39
C THR A 295 32.07 -5.26 -6.48
N LYS A 296 31.31 -4.21 -6.15
CA LYS A 296 30.56 -3.41 -7.14
C LYS A 296 31.54 -2.65 -8.04
N VAL A 297 31.20 -2.53 -9.33
CA VAL A 297 32.01 -1.82 -10.34
C VAL A 297 31.10 -1.10 -11.34
N GLY A 298 31.63 -0.07 -12.00
CA GLY A 298 30.87 0.85 -12.83
C GLY A 298 30.44 2.10 -12.05
N ILE A 299 29.41 2.82 -12.53
CA ILE A 299 28.92 4.05 -11.91
C ILE A 299 27.84 3.76 -10.86
N ALA A 300 27.97 4.37 -9.68
CA ALA A 300 26.95 4.31 -8.63
C ALA A 300 25.72 5.15 -9.00
N VAL A 301 24.54 4.55 -8.96
CA VAL A 301 23.26 5.16 -9.38
C VAL A 301 22.88 6.35 -8.51
N SER A 302 23.31 6.39 -7.25
CA SER A 302 23.21 7.57 -6.37
C SER A 302 23.83 8.86 -6.95
N THR A 303 24.83 8.75 -7.85
CA THR A 303 25.46 9.90 -8.53
C THR A 303 24.68 10.43 -9.73
N LEU A 304 23.59 9.77 -10.11
CA LEU A 304 22.79 10.10 -11.30
C LEU A 304 21.66 11.09 -10.98
N THR A 305 21.21 11.81 -12.00
CA THR A 305 20.03 12.69 -11.90
C THR A 305 18.75 11.87 -11.70
N ALA A 306 17.69 12.49 -11.16
CA ALA A 306 16.40 11.81 -10.96
C ALA A 306 15.82 11.22 -12.27
N ALA A 307 15.99 11.90 -13.40
CA ALA A 307 15.57 11.39 -14.72
C ALA A 307 16.38 10.15 -15.16
N GLN A 308 17.69 10.14 -14.91
CA GLN A 308 18.53 8.96 -15.15
C GLN A 308 18.14 7.80 -14.22
N LYS A 309 17.89 8.06 -12.92
CA LYS A 309 17.42 7.03 -11.97
C LYS A 309 16.12 6.35 -12.41
N LEU A 310 15.17 7.11 -12.96
CA LEU A 310 13.94 6.53 -13.53
C LEU A 310 14.22 5.61 -14.74
N LEU A 311 15.21 5.94 -15.59
CA LEU A 311 15.62 5.08 -16.70
C LEU A 311 16.38 3.82 -16.23
N VAL A 312 17.09 3.89 -15.09
CA VAL A 312 17.68 2.69 -14.45
C VAL A 312 16.59 1.75 -13.95
N LEU A 313 15.55 2.26 -13.30
CA LEU A 313 14.41 1.44 -12.86
C LEU A 313 13.62 0.89 -14.07
N ALA A 314 13.46 1.67 -15.14
CA ALA A 314 12.90 1.19 -16.39
C ALA A 314 13.75 0.08 -17.05
N ALA A 315 15.08 0.14 -16.94
CA ALA A 315 16.01 -0.90 -17.41
C ALA A 315 16.13 -2.11 -16.47
N MET A 316 15.39 -2.15 -15.35
CA MET A 316 15.15 -3.38 -14.56
C MET A 316 13.79 -4.01 -14.84
N LYS A 317 12.88 -3.27 -15.48
CA LYS A 317 11.45 -3.55 -15.46
C LYS A 317 11.02 -4.77 -16.29
N PRO A 318 11.51 -4.99 -17.52
CA PRO A 318 10.97 -6.07 -18.37
C PRO A 318 11.10 -7.47 -17.76
N TRP A 319 12.33 -7.90 -17.43
CA TRP A 319 12.62 -9.11 -16.63
C TRP A 319 11.74 -9.33 -15.39
N VAL A 320 11.35 -8.23 -14.74
CA VAL A 320 10.52 -8.29 -13.53
C VAL A 320 9.03 -8.44 -13.88
N GLN A 321 8.59 -7.98 -15.06
CA GLN A 321 7.28 -8.20 -15.66
C GLN A 321 7.10 -9.58 -16.32
N ASP A 322 8.15 -10.40 -16.43
CA ASP A 322 7.98 -11.84 -16.70
C ASP A 322 7.21 -12.57 -15.60
N MET A 323 7.30 -12.09 -14.37
CA MET A 323 6.55 -12.59 -13.22
C MET A 323 5.13 -12.04 -13.20
N ASP A 324 4.22 -12.72 -12.47
CA ASP A 324 2.89 -12.22 -12.11
C ASP A 324 2.89 -10.71 -11.83
N ASP A 325 1.90 -9.98 -12.36
CA ASP A 325 1.92 -8.52 -12.37
C ASP A 325 1.99 -7.89 -10.95
N THR A 326 1.54 -8.59 -9.90
CA THR A 326 1.65 -8.16 -8.50
C THR A 326 3.05 -8.44 -7.94
N VAL A 327 3.61 -9.61 -8.24
CA VAL A 327 5.02 -9.96 -7.96
C VAL A 327 5.96 -8.95 -8.62
N ALA A 328 5.72 -8.62 -9.90
CA ALA A 328 6.48 -7.65 -10.66
C ALA A 328 6.50 -6.27 -9.98
N ALA A 329 5.31 -5.75 -9.64
CA ALA A 329 5.16 -4.46 -8.97
C ALA A 329 5.83 -4.41 -7.58
N ASN A 330 5.85 -5.53 -6.86
CA ASN A 330 6.47 -5.62 -5.53
C ASN A 330 7.99 -5.76 -5.60
N ILE A 331 8.53 -6.52 -6.56
CA ILE A 331 9.98 -6.61 -6.80
C ILE A 331 10.53 -5.23 -7.23
N LEU A 332 9.86 -4.52 -8.13
CA LEU A 332 10.29 -3.18 -8.55
C LEU A 332 10.33 -2.18 -7.40
N LYS A 333 9.39 -2.25 -6.44
CA LYS A 333 9.44 -1.42 -5.21
C LYS A 333 10.66 -1.73 -4.34
N ILE A 334 11.10 -2.98 -4.26
CA ILE A 334 12.35 -3.34 -3.58
C ILE A 334 13.53 -2.68 -4.29
N TYR A 335 13.63 -2.84 -5.61
CA TYR A 335 14.76 -2.31 -6.40
C TYR A 335 14.77 -0.77 -6.45
N GLU A 336 13.62 -0.11 -6.43
CA GLU A 336 13.48 1.34 -6.26
C GLU A 336 13.98 1.80 -4.88
N SER A 337 13.63 1.08 -3.80
CA SER A 337 14.08 1.42 -2.44
C SER A 337 15.59 1.23 -2.24
N GLU A 338 16.21 0.36 -3.03
CA GLU A 338 17.65 0.08 -3.02
C GLU A 338 18.46 0.92 -4.02
N LEU A 339 17.78 1.69 -4.88
CA LEU A 339 18.32 2.20 -6.16
C LEU A 339 19.61 2.99 -6.02
N ASP A 340 19.78 3.77 -4.95
CA ASP A 340 20.99 4.57 -4.69
C ASP A 340 22.24 3.73 -4.34
N SER A 341 22.06 2.46 -3.98
CA SER A 341 23.14 1.48 -3.76
C SER A 341 23.40 0.56 -4.97
N THR A 342 22.71 0.80 -6.08
CA THR A 342 22.88 0.05 -7.33
C THR A 342 23.98 0.66 -8.22
N PHE A 343 24.62 -0.17 -9.04
CA PHE A 343 25.67 0.23 -9.97
C PHE A 343 25.32 -0.17 -11.41
N ILE A 344 25.72 0.66 -12.37
CA ILE A 344 25.63 0.38 -13.82
C ILE A 344 27.03 0.18 -14.38
N ALA A 345 27.23 -0.92 -15.11
CA ALA A 345 28.48 -1.22 -15.80
C ALA A 345 28.22 -1.59 -17.28
N TRP A 346 29.16 -1.31 -18.19
CA TRP A 346 29.00 -1.65 -19.62
C TRP A 346 30.32 -1.84 -20.38
N THR A 347 30.25 -2.47 -21.56
CA THR A 347 31.30 -2.47 -22.60
C THR A 347 30.72 -2.29 -24.00
N GLY A 348 31.55 -1.80 -24.92
CA GLY A 348 31.18 -1.55 -26.32
C GLY A 348 31.68 -0.19 -26.83
N SER A 349 31.02 0.33 -27.86
CA SER A 349 31.36 1.58 -28.57
C SER A 349 30.21 2.60 -28.61
N GLY A 350 29.17 2.42 -27.79
CA GLY A 350 28.01 3.31 -27.71
C GLY A 350 28.34 4.73 -27.25
N THR A 351 27.46 5.67 -27.62
CA THR A 351 27.65 7.13 -27.54
C THR A 351 26.57 7.79 -26.69
N ALA A 352 26.96 8.71 -25.80
CA ALA A 352 26.03 9.47 -24.97
C ALA A 352 24.98 10.21 -25.82
N GLY A 353 23.71 10.08 -25.43
CA GLY A 353 22.57 10.64 -26.15
C GLY A 353 22.01 9.80 -27.30
N ASP A 354 22.66 8.70 -27.71
CA ASP A 354 22.22 7.86 -28.84
C ASP A 354 22.06 6.38 -28.47
N ALA A 355 20.82 5.98 -28.16
CA ALA A 355 20.45 4.62 -27.83
C ALA A 355 20.71 3.63 -28.98
N SER A 356 20.70 4.07 -30.24
CA SER A 356 20.91 3.18 -31.40
C SER A 356 22.35 2.63 -31.50
N THR A 357 23.27 3.16 -30.68
CA THR A 357 24.69 2.77 -30.68
C THR A 357 25.08 1.76 -29.59
N PHE A 358 24.14 1.36 -28.72
CA PHE A 358 24.38 0.38 -27.65
C PHE A 358 23.80 -0.99 -27.99
N LEU A 359 24.50 -2.06 -27.58
CA LEU A 359 24.07 -3.46 -27.75
C LEU A 359 23.97 -3.94 -29.22
N VAL A 360 24.54 -3.19 -30.17
CA VAL A 360 24.48 -3.47 -31.62
C VAL A 360 25.71 -4.19 -32.19
N SER A 361 26.56 -4.79 -31.35
CA SER A 361 27.81 -5.42 -31.79
C SER A 361 28.31 -6.49 -30.83
N ASN A 362 29.03 -7.49 -31.33
CA ASN A 362 29.60 -8.57 -30.52
C ASN A 362 30.47 -8.00 -29.38
N THR A 363 30.42 -8.62 -28.21
CA THR A 363 31.08 -8.18 -26.95
C THR A 363 30.62 -6.83 -26.39
N ASN A 364 29.51 -6.28 -26.91
CA ASN A 364 28.75 -5.28 -26.15
C ASN A 364 28.09 -5.99 -24.96
N TYR A 365 28.11 -5.33 -23.81
CA TYR A 365 27.59 -5.88 -22.57
C TYR A 365 27.09 -4.74 -21.68
N ALA A 366 26.06 -5.01 -20.89
CA ALA A 366 25.57 -4.13 -19.84
C ALA A 366 25.29 -4.94 -18.57
N ARG A 367 25.47 -4.32 -17.41
CA ARG A 367 25.06 -4.90 -16.13
C ARG A 367 24.46 -3.86 -15.20
N ILE A 368 23.40 -4.26 -14.51
CA ILE A 368 22.82 -3.58 -13.35
C ILE A 368 23.11 -4.46 -12.12
N ASP A 369 23.75 -3.89 -11.09
CA ASP A 369 24.25 -4.64 -9.93
C ASP A 369 23.96 -3.93 -8.60
N GLY A 370 22.84 -4.28 -7.95
CA GLY A 370 22.34 -3.69 -6.69
C GLY A 370 22.40 -4.62 -5.48
N PRO A 371 21.85 -4.21 -4.32
CA PRO A 371 21.83 -5.04 -3.11
C PRO A 371 21.07 -6.35 -3.30
N SER A 372 19.86 -6.29 -3.89
CA SER A 372 19.08 -7.45 -4.34
C SER A 372 19.28 -7.70 -5.84
N VAL A 373 19.05 -6.71 -6.71
CA VAL A 373 19.04 -6.91 -8.17
C VAL A 373 20.40 -7.26 -8.78
N TRP A 374 20.40 -8.20 -9.75
CA TRP A 374 21.48 -8.46 -10.69
C TRP A 374 20.88 -8.74 -12.08
N ILE A 375 21.23 -7.94 -13.08
CA ILE A 375 20.83 -8.15 -14.49
C ILE A 375 22.07 -8.00 -15.37
N GLU A 376 22.34 -8.95 -16.27
CA GLU A 376 23.37 -8.83 -17.31
C GLU A 376 22.74 -8.97 -18.68
N PHE A 377 23.12 -8.13 -19.64
CA PHE A 377 22.76 -8.23 -21.05
C PHE A 377 24.05 -8.35 -21.87
N ALA A 378 24.17 -9.36 -22.72
CA ALA A 378 25.38 -9.68 -23.50
C ALA A 378 25.06 -9.91 -24.99
N CYS A 379 25.91 -9.35 -25.86
CA CYS A 379 25.77 -9.47 -27.31
C CYS A 379 26.81 -10.45 -27.87
N GLN A 380 26.37 -11.65 -28.26
CA GLN A 380 27.20 -12.64 -28.94
C GLN A 380 27.18 -12.43 -30.47
N THR A 381 28.10 -13.07 -31.18
CA THR A 381 27.91 -13.38 -32.61
C THR A 381 26.96 -14.56 -32.75
N GLY A 382 25.97 -14.47 -33.64
CA GLY A 382 25.03 -15.58 -33.89
C GLY A 382 25.71 -16.90 -34.28
N VAL A 383 25.13 -18.02 -33.84
CA VAL A 383 25.63 -19.38 -34.06
C VAL A 383 25.21 -19.91 -35.44
N ILE A 384 23.98 -19.58 -35.84
CA ILE A 384 23.32 -19.95 -37.10
C ILE A 384 23.36 -18.75 -38.05
N PHE A 385 22.81 -17.61 -37.61
CA PHE A 385 22.82 -16.31 -38.29
C PHE A 385 24.09 -15.52 -37.95
N ARG A 386 25.26 -16.02 -38.40
CA ARG A 386 26.60 -15.52 -38.02
C ARG A 386 26.92 -14.08 -38.43
N ASN A 387 26.06 -13.45 -39.22
CA ASN A 387 26.12 -12.03 -39.58
C ASN A 387 25.22 -11.14 -38.71
N GLN A 388 24.56 -11.70 -37.70
CA GLN A 388 23.70 -11.01 -36.74
C GLN A 388 24.26 -11.12 -35.31
N ILE A 389 23.66 -10.34 -34.42
CA ILE A 389 23.86 -10.47 -32.98
C ILE A 389 22.87 -11.49 -32.43
N HIS A 390 23.33 -12.27 -31.46
CA HIS A 390 22.52 -13.13 -30.63
C HIS A 390 22.59 -12.55 -29.21
N TYR A 391 21.44 -12.17 -28.64
CA TYR A 391 21.39 -11.66 -27.26
C TYR A 391 21.33 -12.82 -26.27
N HIS A 392 22.14 -12.77 -25.21
CA HIS A 392 21.95 -13.53 -23.99
C HIS A 392 21.70 -12.54 -22.85
N THR A 393 20.75 -12.82 -21.97
CA THR A 393 20.49 -12.01 -20.78
C THR A 393 20.11 -12.89 -19.58
N VAL A 394 20.35 -12.39 -18.37
CA VAL A 394 20.03 -13.11 -17.13
C VAL A 394 19.63 -12.13 -16.04
N TRP A 395 18.48 -12.38 -15.40
CA TRP A 395 18.03 -11.68 -14.20
C TRP A 395 18.09 -12.59 -12.98
N ARG A 396 18.66 -12.07 -11.88
CA ARG A 396 18.77 -12.76 -10.59
C ARG A 396 18.53 -11.79 -9.45
N ASP A 397 18.09 -12.35 -8.32
CA ASP A 397 17.95 -11.62 -7.07
C ASP A 397 18.90 -12.20 -6.02
N ARG A 398 19.95 -11.46 -5.66
CA ARG A 398 20.95 -11.83 -4.65
C ARG A 398 20.35 -12.25 -3.31
N ASN A 399 19.15 -11.78 -2.98
CA ASN A 399 18.44 -12.10 -1.76
C ASN A 399 17.45 -13.26 -1.90
N ARG A 400 16.94 -13.56 -3.11
CA ARG A 400 15.84 -14.51 -3.35
C ARG A 400 16.15 -15.70 -4.27
N ASP A 401 17.28 -15.69 -4.97
CA ASP A 401 17.77 -16.72 -5.91
C ASP A 401 17.43 -18.17 -5.49
N TYR A 402 16.78 -18.94 -6.38
CA TYR A 402 16.25 -20.29 -6.17
C TYR A 402 15.26 -20.46 -5.00
N GLY A 403 14.64 -19.37 -4.51
CA GLY A 403 13.88 -19.37 -3.26
C GLY A 403 14.73 -19.63 -2.01
N LYS A 404 16.07 -19.53 -2.16
CA LYS A 404 17.12 -19.99 -1.24
C LYS A 404 16.76 -21.30 -0.53
N ASP A 405 16.88 -22.39 -1.28
CA ASP A 405 16.60 -23.76 -0.81
C ASP A 405 15.19 -23.93 -0.22
N LEU A 406 14.22 -23.20 -0.81
CA LEU A 406 12.81 -23.12 -0.40
C LEU A 406 12.57 -22.64 1.05
N SER A 407 13.57 -22.00 1.67
CA SER A 407 13.46 -21.54 3.07
C SER A 407 12.75 -20.19 3.22
N LEU A 408 12.58 -19.43 2.13
CA LEU A 408 11.99 -18.09 2.17
C LEU A 408 10.49 -18.13 2.43
N THR A 409 10.01 -17.16 3.21
CA THR A 409 8.61 -17.05 3.65
C THR A 409 8.01 -15.66 3.45
N THR A 410 8.81 -14.68 3.00
CA THR A 410 8.33 -13.32 2.68
C THR A 410 7.60 -13.35 1.34
N PRO A 411 6.29 -13.06 1.28
CA PRO A 411 5.56 -13.04 0.02
C PRO A 411 6.04 -11.94 -0.93
N LEU A 412 5.92 -12.19 -2.23
CA LEU A 412 6.05 -11.21 -3.29
C LEU A 412 4.71 -10.92 -3.98
N ASP A 413 3.69 -11.75 -3.81
CA ASP A 413 2.37 -11.63 -4.46
C ASP A 413 1.31 -10.89 -3.61
N THR A 414 1.59 -10.59 -2.34
CA THR A 414 0.71 -9.77 -1.51
C THR A 414 0.79 -8.30 -1.96
N ALA A 415 -0.29 -7.75 -2.49
CA ALA A 415 -0.32 -6.37 -2.99
C ALA A 415 0.25 -5.36 -1.97
N SER A 416 1.33 -4.67 -2.33
CA SER A 416 1.93 -3.62 -1.48
C SER A 416 1.03 -2.39 -1.44
N VAL A 417 0.20 -2.34 -0.40
CA VAL A 417 -0.67 -1.21 -0.04
C VAL A 417 0.13 -0.09 0.64
N ALA A 418 -0.31 1.16 0.50
CA ALA A 418 0.38 2.31 1.08
C ALA A 418 0.28 2.34 2.62
N ALA A 419 1.30 2.86 3.30
CA ALA A 419 1.20 3.13 4.73
C ALA A 419 0.24 4.31 4.99
N VAL A 420 -0.70 4.16 5.92
CA VAL A 420 -1.56 5.26 6.39
C VAL A 420 -1.30 5.58 7.86
N ALA A 421 -1.18 6.87 8.16
CA ALA A 421 -0.89 7.35 9.52
C ALA A 421 -2.19 7.70 10.25
N ALA A 422 -2.49 6.98 11.34
CA ALA A 422 -3.66 7.22 12.18
C ALA A 422 -3.34 8.18 13.35
N THR A 423 -4.12 9.24 13.46
CA THR A 423 -3.97 10.32 14.45
C THR A 423 -5.30 10.68 15.11
N SER A 424 -5.28 11.30 16.30
CA SER A 424 -6.47 11.95 16.85
C SER A 424 -6.82 13.20 16.03
N ALA A 425 -8.06 13.36 15.59
CA ALA A 425 -8.49 14.51 14.79
C ALA A 425 -8.50 15.84 15.59
N ALA A 426 -8.36 15.77 16.92
CA ALA A 426 -8.30 16.95 17.79
C ALA A 426 -6.87 17.47 18.00
N SER A 427 -5.90 16.57 18.14
CA SER A 427 -4.52 16.89 18.53
C SER A 427 -3.46 16.58 17.47
N PHE A 428 -3.82 15.82 16.43
CA PHE A 428 -2.92 15.26 15.40
C PHE A 428 -1.79 14.38 15.94
N VAL A 429 -1.84 14.00 17.22
CA VAL A 429 -0.93 13.02 17.82
C VAL A 429 -1.23 11.63 17.25
N ALA A 430 -0.19 10.95 16.79
CA ALA A 430 -0.27 9.65 16.14
C ALA A 430 -0.27 8.46 17.14
N GLY A 431 -0.70 7.29 16.65
CA GLY A 431 -0.42 6.00 17.28
C GLY A 431 -1.36 5.58 18.43
N LYS A 432 -2.17 6.49 18.97
CA LYS A 432 -3.22 6.16 19.96
C LYS A 432 -4.59 6.74 19.58
N LEU A 433 -5.63 5.93 19.72
CA LEU A 433 -7.04 6.32 19.60
C LEU A 433 -7.88 5.59 20.66
N ALA A 434 -9.13 6.00 20.85
CA ALA A 434 -10.09 5.35 21.75
C ALA A 434 -11.36 4.91 21.00
N PRO A 435 -12.11 3.91 21.48
CA PRO A 435 -13.42 3.56 20.92
C PRO A 435 -14.33 4.79 20.88
N GLU A 436 -15.10 4.94 19.81
CA GLU A 436 -15.94 6.11 19.53
C GLU A 436 -15.22 7.47 19.35
N SER A 437 -13.90 7.57 19.48
CA SER A 437 -13.17 8.82 19.23
C SER A 437 -13.13 9.21 17.75
N ILE A 438 -12.90 10.49 17.45
CA ILE A 438 -12.70 11.00 16.09
C ILE A 438 -11.21 10.90 15.71
N GLY A 439 -10.91 10.05 14.74
CA GLY A 439 -9.58 9.89 14.15
C GLY A 439 -9.45 10.57 12.79
N ALA A 440 -8.22 10.94 12.44
CA ALA A 440 -7.83 11.41 11.12
C ALA A 440 -6.72 10.49 10.57
N LEU A 441 -6.92 9.99 9.34
CA LEU A 441 -5.95 9.23 8.56
C LEU A 441 -5.28 10.14 7.53
N PHE A 442 -3.96 10.00 7.38
CA PHE A 442 -3.18 10.66 6.33
C PHE A 442 -2.46 9.62 5.46
N GLY A 443 -2.34 9.92 4.16
CA GLY A 443 -1.77 9.03 3.16
C GLY A 443 -1.94 9.60 1.75
N THR A 444 -1.92 8.73 0.74
CA THR A 444 -2.12 9.09 -0.68
C THR A 444 -3.02 8.08 -1.38
N GLY A 445 -3.83 8.51 -2.35
CA GLY A 445 -4.72 7.63 -3.12
C GLY A 445 -5.89 7.06 -2.30
N MET A 446 -6.20 7.63 -1.13
CA MET A 446 -7.15 7.04 -0.18
C MET A 446 -8.63 7.17 -0.59
N SER A 447 -8.96 8.06 -1.54
CA SER A 447 -10.31 8.30 -2.04
C SER A 447 -10.26 8.76 -3.50
N SER A 448 -11.31 8.49 -4.29
CA SER A 448 -11.42 8.95 -5.67
C SER A 448 -11.74 10.45 -5.80
N SER A 449 -12.28 11.04 -4.75
CA SER A 449 -12.76 12.43 -4.73
C SER A 449 -12.84 12.98 -3.30
N THR A 450 -13.01 14.30 -3.18
CA THR A 450 -13.26 14.96 -1.89
C THR A 450 -14.76 14.98 -1.59
N ALA A 451 -15.17 14.39 -0.47
CA ALA A 451 -16.55 14.28 -0.03
C ALA A 451 -16.67 14.45 1.50
N ALA A 452 -17.81 14.95 1.96
CA ALA A 452 -18.16 15.09 3.38
C ALA A 452 -19.54 14.47 3.65
N ALA A 453 -19.77 14.02 4.88
CA ALA A 453 -21.04 13.44 5.29
C ALA A 453 -22.15 14.50 5.39
N SER A 454 -23.34 14.15 4.89
CA SER A 454 -24.55 14.99 4.94
C SER A 454 -25.72 14.35 5.71
N THR A 455 -25.53 13.17 6.29
CA THR A 455 -26.57 12.35 6.93
C THR A 455 -26.15 11.84 8.30
N LEU A 456 -27.13 11.55 9.16
CA LEU A 456 -26.97 10.68 10.33
C LEU A 456 -27.89 9.45 10.17
N PRO A 457 -27.43 8.22 10.48
CA PRO A 457 -26.07 7.86 10.88
C PRO A 457 -25.03 8.20 9.79
N LEU A 458 -23.78 8.41 10.22
CA LEU A 458 -22.69 8.75 9.30
C LEU A 458 -22.45 7.59 8.32
N PRO A 459 -22.21 7.88 7.02
CA PRO A 459 -21.97 6.84 6.04
C PRO A 459 -20.62 6.16 6.29
N THR A 460 -20.55 4.85 6.06
CA THR A 460 -19.30 4.07 6.10
C THR A 460 -18.52 4.11 4.78
N THR A 461 -19.01 4.84 3.79
CA THR A 461 -18.35 5.06 2.49
C THR A 461 -18.51 6.51 2.04
N LEU A 462 -17.42 7.19 1.66
CA LEU A 462 -17.39 8.54 1.08
C LEU A 462 -16.33 8.60 -0.02
N GLY A 463 -16.64 9.16 -1.18
CA GLY A 463 -15.70 9.25 -2.31
C GLY A 463 -15.18 7.89 -2.82
N GLY A 464 -15.93 6.81 -2.60
CA GLY A 464 -15.52 5.42 -2.87
C GLY A 464 -14.63 4.79 -1.79
N ALA A 465 -14.22 5.58 -0.78
CA ALA A 465 -13.37 5.16 0.33
C ALA A 465 -14.19 4.66 1.53
N THR A 466 -13.73 3.58 2.15
CA THR A 466 -14.23 3.00 3.40
C THR A 466 -13.04 2.71 4.33
N VAL A 467 -13.18 3.05 5.62
CA VAL A 467 -12.20 2.70 6.65
C VAL A 467 -12.66 1.43 7.36
N GLN A 468 -11.83 0.41 7.42
CA GLN A 468 -12.02 -0.77 8.28
C GLN A 468 -11.07 -0.72 9.47
N VAL A 469 -11.59 -0.99 10.67
CA VAL A 469 -10.81 -1.19 11.89
C VAL A 469 -10.94 -2.66 12.28
N VAL A 470 -9.83 -3.39 12.25
CA VAL A 470 -9.69 -4.74 12.80
C VAL A 470 -9.10 -4.61 14.19
N ASP A 471 -9.84 -4.97 15.22
CA ASP A 471 -9.39 -4.82 16.61
C ASP A 471 -8.47 -5.95 17.10
N SER A 472 -7.99 -5.82 18.34
CA SER A 472 -7.11 -6.79 19.00
C SER A 472 -7.75 -8.17 19.23
N ALA A 473 -9.07 -8.31 19.05
CA ALA A 473 -9.80 -9.57 19.07
C ALA A 473 -10.09 -10.11 17.65
N GLY A 474 -9.50 -9.49 16.61
CA GLY A 474 -9.69 -9.87 15.20
C GLY A 474 -11.03 -9.43 14.61
N THR A 475 -11.81 -8.59 15.30
CA THR A 475 -13.16 -8.20 14.83
C THR A 475 -13.08 -6.98 13.92
N THR A 476 -13.38 -7.17 12.64
CA THR A 476 -13.47 -6.09 11.64
C THR A 476 -14.78 -5.30 11.77
N ARG A 477 -14.68 -3.97 11.80
CA ARG A 477 -15.83 -3.04 11.75
C ARG A 477 -15.53 -1.87 10.81
N ASN A 478 -16.52 -1.42 10.04
CA ASN A 478 -16.37 -0.20 9.22
C ASN A 478 -16.48 1.05 10.10
N GLY A 479 -15.55 1.99 9.95
CA GLY A 479 -15.59 3.32 10.56
C GLY A 479 -16.66 4.20 9.92
N PRO A 480 -17.58 4.82 10.68
CA PRO A 480 -18.45 5.87 10.18
C PRO A 480 -17.62 7.11 9.81
N LEU A 481 -17.82 7.67 8.63
CA LEU A 481 -16.96 8.71 8.05
C LEU A 481 -17.59 10.11 8.17
N PHE A 482 -16.76 11.10 8.51
CA PHE A 482 -17.12 12.52 8.46
C PHE A 482 -16.71 13.16 7.12
N TYR A 483 -15.52 12.79 6.62
CA TYR A 483 -14.88 13.39 5.46
C TYR A 483 -13.90 12.39 4.82
N ALA A 484 -13.78 12.42 3.49
CA ALA A 484 -12.76 11.68 2.75
C ALA A 484 -12.23 12.52 1.58
N SER A 485 -10.93 12.43 1.32
CA SER A 485 -10.23 13.00 0.17
C SER A 485 -9.06 12.10 -0.24
N PRO A 486 -8.40 12.32 -1.39
CA PRO A 486 -7.25 11.51 -1.81
C PRO A 486 -6.09 11.47 -0.81
N THR A 487 -6.01 12.43 0.13
CA THR A 487 -4.89 12.58 1.08
C THR A 487 -5.30 12.57 2.56
N GLN A 488 -6.59 12.66 2.89
CA GLN A 488 -7.07 12.65 4.29
C GLN A 488 -8.44 11.97 4.42
N ILE A 489 -8.66 11.17 5.46
CA ILE A 489 -9.99 10.68 5.86
C ILE A 489 -10.22 10.94 7.35
N ASN A 490 -11.34 11.58 7.70
CA ASN A 490 -11.78 11.76 9.08
C ASN A 490 -12.91 10.77 9.39
N PHE A 491 -12.77 9.98 10.45
CA PHE A 491 -13.67 8.87 10.78
C PHE A 491 -13.90 8.77 12.29
N GLN A 492 -15.00 8.13 12.70
CA GLN A 492 -15.16 7.68 14.08
C GLN A 492 -14.58 6.28 14.23
N VAL A 493 -13.78 6.04 15.27
CA VAL A 493 -13.43 4.67 15.68
C VAL A 493 -14.73 3.94 16.05
N PRO A 494 -15.01 2.75 15.49
CA PRO A 494 -16.27 2.06 15.75
C PRO A 494 -16.59 1.85 17.23
N ALA A 495 -17.88 1.86 17.56
CA ALA A 495 -18.34 1.47 18.89
C ALA A 495 -18.00 -0.01 19.15
N GLY A 496 -17.55 -0.30 20.38
CA GLY A 496 -17.18 -1.66 20.79
C GLY A 496 -15.87 -2.20 20.18
N THR A 497 -15.04 -1.39 19.53
CA THR A 497 -13.65 -1.74 19.19
C THR A 497 -12.87 -2.08 20.47
N VAL A 498 -12.24 -3.26 20.53
CA VAL A 498 -11.50 -3.73 21.72
C VAL A 498 -10.14 -3.03 21.86
N ALA A 499 -9.71 -2.78 23.10
CA ALA A 499 -8.41 -2.17 23.42
C ALA A 499 -7.22 -3.08 23.11
N GLY A 500 -6.08 -2.49 22.73
CA GLY A 500 -4.89 -3.19 22.24
C GLY A 500 -4.46 -2.69 20.86
N THR A 501 -3.54 -3.40 20.20
CA THR A 501 -3.16 -3.08 18.82
C THR A 501 -4.30 -3.41 17.86
N ALA A 502 -4.65 -2.45 17.01
CA ALA A 502 -5.63 -2.60 15.93
C ALA A 502 -4.99 -2.24 14.58
N THR A 503 -5.47 -2.90 13.52
CA THR A 503 -5.10 -2.58 12.13
C THR A 503 -6.20 -1.75 11.51
N ILE A 504 -5.83 -0.65 10.86
CA ILE A 504 -6.71 0.18 10.05
C ILE A 504 -6.40 -0.07 8.58
N ASN A 505 -7.41 -0.47 7.81
CA ASN A 505 -7.34 -0.61 6.37
C ASN A 505 -8.18 0.47 5.70
N VAL A 506 -7.65 1.11 4.67
CA VAL A 506 -8.39 2.00 3.77
C VAL A 506 -8.71 1.22 2.51
N ILE A 507 -9.99 1.03 2.24
CA ILE A 507 -10.52 0.35 1.07
C ILE A 507 -11.08 1.41 0.12
N LEU A 508 -10.64 1.41 -1.14
CA LEU A 508 -11.17 2.23 -2.21
C LEU A 508 -11.71 1.30 -3.30
N ASN A 509 -13.00 1.41 -3.63
CA ASN A 509 -13.66 0.60 -4.66
C ASN A 509 -13.42 -0.92 -4.48
N SER A 510 -13.58 -1.41 -3.25
CA SER A 510 -13.36 -2.81 -2.81
C SER A 510 -11.91 -3.32 -2.80
N ALA A 511 -10.92 -2.53 -3.24
CA ALA A 511 -9.50 -2.85 -3.07
C ALA A 511 -8.92 -2.15 -1.82
N THR A 512 -8.15 -2.85 -0.99
CA THR A 512 -7.35 -2.17 0.05
C THR A 512 -6.26 -1.36 -0.64
N VAL A 513 -6.24 -0.05 -0.43
CA VAL A 513 -5.24 0.88 -0.98
C VAL A 513 -4.24 1.36 0.06
N GLY A 514 -4.58 1.27 1.35
CA GLY A 514 -3.64 1.55 2.43
C GLY A 514 -3.90 0.78 3.71
N THR A 515 -2.86 0.59 4.53
CA THR A 515 -2.94 -0.05 5.85
C THR A 515 -2.03 0.66 6.86
N GLY A 516 -2.36 0.55 8.15
CA GLY A 516 -1.59 1.11 9.25
C GLY A 516 -2.04 0.56 10.60
N THR A 517 -1.19 0.67 11.62
CA THR A 517 -1.50 0.18 12.98
C THR A 517 -1.73 1.32 13.96
N VAL A 518 -2.64 1.12 14.91
CA VAL A 518 -2.90 2.06 16.01
C VAL A 518 -3.12 1.31 17.31
N THR A 519 -2.74 1.87 18.46
CA THR A 519 -3.14 1.36 19.77
C THR A 519 -4.50 1.93 20.16
N ILE A 520 -5.49 1.07 20.34
CA ILE A 520 -6.78 1.41 20.94
C ILE A 520 -6.63 1.36 22.47
N SER A 521 -7.01 2.42 23.16
CA SER A 521 -7.05 2.53 24.63
C SER A 521 -8.43 3.00 25.09
N ASN A 522 -8.85 2.73 26.33
CA ASN A 522 -10.16 3.20 26.81
C ASN A 522 -10.34 4.71 26.67
N VAL A 523 -9.29 5.49 26.96
CA VAL A 523 -9.26 6.95 26.76
C VAL A 523 -7.97 7.44 26.11
N THR A 524 -8.12 8.36 25.17
CA THR A 524 -7.06 9.09 24.47
C THR A 524 -7.56 10.53 24.27
N PRO A 525 -7.63 11.34 25.35
CA PRO A 525 -8.28 12.64 25.28
C PRO A 525 -7.51 13.57 24.34
N GLY A 526 -8.24 14.23 23.44
CA GLY A 526 -7.72 15.33 22.64
C GLY A 526 -8.70 16.50 22.66
N VAL A 527 -8.21 17.71 22.87
CA VAL A 527 -9.00 18.95 22.90
C VAL A 527 -8.91 19.63 21.53
N PHE A 528 -10.05 19.88 20.90
CA PHE A 528 -10.09 20.56 19.60
C PHE A 528 -9.63 22.02 19.74
N THR A 529 -9.13 22.61 18.66
CA THR A 529 -8.58 23.97 18.62
C THR A 529 -9.13 24.74 17.42
N TYR A 530 -9.34 26.05 17.54
CA TYR A 530 -9.90 26.86 16.45
C TYR A 530 -9.02 26.88 15.20
N ASN A 531 -7.70 26.75 15.37
CA ASN A 531 -6.73 26.67 14.27
C ASN A 531 -6.57 25.25 13.69
N ALA A 532 -7.35 24.28 14.18
CA ALA A 532 -7.39 22.90 13.69
C ALA A 532 -6.00 22.23 13.54
N ASN A 533 -5.11 22.48 14.50
CA ASN A 533 -3.73 22.01 14.50
C ASN A 533 -3.28 21.44 15.87
N GLY A 534 -4.24 21.23 16.79
CA GLY A 534 -3.99 20.78 18.15
C GLY A 534 -3.38 21.81 19.11
N GLN A 535 -3.19 23.07 18.68
CA GLN A 535 -2.44 24.09 19.42
C GLN A 535 -3.18 25.44 19.53
N GLY A 536 -2.77 26.26 20.49
CA GLY A 536 -3.33 27.60 20.71
C GLY A 536 -4.72 27.56 21.36
N VAL A 537 -5.63 28.43 20.91
CA VAL A 537 -6.94 28.61 21.55
C VAL A 537 -7.87 27.40 21.32
N PRO A 538 -8.41 26.78 22.39
CA PRO A 538 -9.27 25.60 22.27
C PRO A 538 -10.63 25.95 21.67
N ALA A 539 -11.17 25.03 20.86
CA ALA A 539 -12.54 25.07 20.39
C ALA A 539 -13.46 24.85 21.59
N ALA A 540 -14.01 25.94 22.10
CA ALA A 540 -14.68 25.98 23.39
C ALA A 540 -15.68 27.15 23.44
N GLN A 541 -16.50 27.17 24.48
CA GLN A 541 -17.24 28.36 24.90
C GLN A 541 -16.91 28.68 26.36
N LEU A 542 -17.16 29.91 26.77
CA LEU A 542 -17.19 30.29 28.18
C LEU A 542 -18.64 30.32 28.62
N LEU A 543 -18.97 29.59 29.68
CA LEU A 543 -20.27 29.65 30.35
C LEU A 543 -20.09 30.44 31.65
N ARG A 544 -20.58 31.68 31.67
CA ARG A 544 -20.70 32.49 32.89
C ARG A 544 -22.03 32.20 33.56
N VAL A 545 -21.98 31.87 34.85
CA VAL A 545 -23.11 31.73 35.75
C VAL A 545 -23.00 32.81 36.82
N THR A 546 -23.96 33.71 36.87
CA THR A 546 -23.98 34.81 37.87
C THR A 546 -24.54 34.35 39.22
N ALA A 547 -24.42 35.21 40.24
CA ALA A 547 -25.06 35.01 41.56
C ALA A 547 -26.57 34.71 41.50
N SER A 548 -27.28 35.21 40.48
CA SER A 548 -28.71 34.96 40.25
C SER A 548 -29.01 33.65 39.49
N GLY A 549 -27.98 32.82 39.25
CA GLY A 549 -28.08 31.61 38.43
C GLY A 549 -28.24 31.89 36.93
N THR A 550 -28.08 33.14 36.49
CA THR A 550 -28.25 33.53 35.10
C THR A 550 -27.07 33.03 34.28
N GLN A 551 -27.35 32.20 33.27
CA GLN A 551 -26.35 31.59 32.39
C GLN A 551 -26.18 32.41 31.11
N THR A 552 -24.92 32.67 30.73
CA THR A 552 -24.57 33.37 29.49
C THR A 552 -23.37 32.72 28.83
N TYR A 553 -23.39 32.65 27.49
CA TYR A 553 -22.31 32.08 26.68
C TYR A 553 -21.53 33.18 25.94
N GLU A 554 -20.20 33.12 26.08
CA GLU A 554 -19.21 34.06 25.54
C GLU A 554 -18.16 33.32 24.69
N SER A 555 -17.54 34.02 23.74
CA SER A 555 -16.42 33.50 22.95
C SER A 555 -15.09 33.81 23.61
N LEU A 556 -14.21 32.81 23.73
CA LEU A 556 -12.82 32.98 24.13
C LEU A 556 -11.85 33.17 22.95
N ALA A 557 -12.36 33.19 21.71
CA ALA A 557 -11.56 33.29 20.50
C ALA A 557 -11.98 34.46 19.62
N GLN A 558 -10.99 35.05 18.96
CA GLN A 558 -11.10 36.12 17.99
C GLN A 558 -10.14 35.86 16.81
N LEU A 559 -10.51 36.25 15.59
CA LEU A 559 -9.67 36.10 14.41
C LEU A 559 -8.68 37.28 14.33
N SER A 560 -7.39 36.97 14.24
CA SER A 560 -6.30 37.94 14.05
C SER A 560 -5.52 37.57 12.80
N GLY A 561 -5.69 38.35 11.72
CA GLY A 561 -5.20 37.95 10.40
C GLY A 561 -5.88 36.68 9.91
N SER A 562 -5.11 35.60 9.75
CA SER A 562 -5.59 34.28 9.33
C SER A 562 -5.64 33.24 10.45
N THR A 563 -5.35 33.61 11.70
CA THR A 563 -5.32 32.68 12.85
C THR A 563 -6.24 33.14 13.97
N TYR A 564 -6.84 32.17 14.67
CA TYR A 564 -7.57 32.44 15.90
C TYR A 564 -6.62 32.59 17.07
N VAL A 565 -6.78 33.68 17.81
CA VAL A 565 -6.09 33.98 19.06
C VAL A 565 -7.09 34.09 20.20
N THR A 566 -6.58 34.08 21.42
CA THR A 566 -7.38 34.23 22.65
C THR A 566 -8.00 35.63 22.75
N THR A 567 -9.23 35.69 23.24
CA THR A 567 -9.86 36.91 23.77
C THR A 567 -9.62 36.94 25.28
N PRO A 568 -9.00 37.99 25.87
CA PRO A 568 -8.74 38.06 27.31
C PRO A 568 -10.01 37.90 28.17
N ILE A 569 -10.07 36.80 28.91
CA ILE A 569 -11.23 36.36 29.68
C ILE A 569 -11.42 37.24 30.91
N ASP A 570 -12.62 37.80 31.05
CA ASP A 570 -13.04 38.53 32.24
C ASP A 570 -13.75 37.58 33.23
N LEU A 571 -13.25 37.44 34.47
CA LEU A 571 -13.90 36.62 35.48
C LEU A 571 -15.06 37.33 36.21
N GLY A 572 -15.34 38.61 35.92
CA GLY A 572 -16.53 39.31 36.42
C GLY A 572 -16.58 39.47 37.94
N ALA A 573 -17.78 39.58 38.50
CA ALA A 573 -17.99 39.77 39.94
C ALA A 573 -17.46 38.57 40.75
N THR A 574 -17.10 38.77 42.02
CA THR A 574 -16.54 37.69 42.89
C THR A 574 -17.47 36.50 43.08
N THR A 575 -18.77 36.71 42.90
CA THR A 575 -19.85 35.72 42.94
C THR A 575 -20.09 35.02 41.61
N ASP A 576 -19.49 35.46 40.51
CA ASP A 576 -19.64 34.83 39.19
C ASP A 576 -18.72 33.61 39.06
N GLN A 577 -19.25 32.55 38.47
CA GLN A 577 -18.50 31.37 38.05
C GLN A 577 -18.36 31.39 36.53
N VAL A 578 -17.14 31.23 36.01
CA VAL A 578 -16.88 31.10 34.57
C VAL A 578 -16.29 29.72 34.30
N TYR A 579 -17.01 28.92 33.52
CA TYR A 579 -16.59 27.59 33.09
C TYR A 579 -16.04 27.64 31.66
N LEU A 580 -14.86 27.07 31.46
CA LEU A 580 -14.39 26.68 30.13
C LEU A 580 -15.13 25.40 29.72
N VAL A 581 -16.00 25.53 28.71
CA VAL A 581 -16.74 24.42 28.08
C VAL A 581 -15.98 24.03 26.81
N ALA A 582 -15.00 23.15 26.95
CA ALA A 582 -14.11 22.75 25.87
C ALA A 582 -14.63 21.52 25.11
N PHE A 583 -14.52 21.53 23.79
CA PHE A 583 -14.85 20.39 22.94
C PHE A 583 -13.62 19.48 22.76
N ALA A 584 -13.85 18.18 22.83
CA ALA A 584 -12.81 17.16 22.88
C ALA A 584 -13.24 15.88 22.14
N THR A 585 -12.39 14.85 22.14
CA THR A 585 -12.76 13.49 21.76
C THR A 585 -11.93 12.47 22.55
N GLY A 586 -12.40 11.22 22.61
CA GLY A 586 -11.66 10.11 23.21
C GLY A 586 -11.63 10.10 24.74
N LEU A 587 -12.60 10.73 25.41
CA LEU A 587 -12.70 10.75 26.88
C LEU A 587 -14.01 10.17 27.44
N ARG A 588 -15.04 9.93 26.61
CA ARG A 588 -16.35 9.43 27.09
C ARG A 588 -16.25 8.16 27.95
N ASN A 589 -15.36 7.24 27.59
CA ASN A 589 -15.17 5.93 28.24
C ASN A 589 -14.23 5.96 29.47
N ARG A 590 -14.06 7.13 30.10
CA ARG A 590 -13.30 7.31 31.35
C ARG A 590 -13.84 6.45 32.50
N THR A 591 -13.00 6.09 33.47
CA THR A 591 -13.44 5.28 34.63
C THR A 591 -14.43 6.02 35.54
N ALA A 592 -14.17 7.30 35.84
CA ALA A 592 -15.02 8.15 36.68
C ALA A 592 -14.77 9.64 36.42
N LEU A 593 -15.69 10.52 36.83
CA LEU A 593 -15.45 11.97 36.75
C LEU A 593 -14.29 12.40 37.67
N SER A 594 -14.08 11.72 38.80
CA SER A 594 -12.95 11.93 39.71
C SER A 594 -11.59 11.53 39.13
N ALA A 595 -11.56 10.76 38.04
CA ALA A 595 -10.35 10.43 37.29
C ALA A 595 -10.05 11.43 36.16
N VAL A 596 -10.85 12.51 36.05
CA VAL A 596 -10.60 13.64 35.16
C VAL A 596 -10.05 14.81 35.96
N THR A 597 -8.84 15.26 35.60
CA THR A 597 -8.22 16.45 36.20
C THR A 597 -7.95 17.50 35.13
N CYS A 598 -8.07 18.77 35.51
CA CYS A 598 -7.75 19.90 34.66
C CYS A 598 -6.89 20.88 35.45
N THR A 599 -5.84 21.40 34.84
CA THR A 599 -5.08 22.54 35.38
C THR A 599 -5.11 23.70 34.38
N ILE A 600 -5.20 24.91 34.90
CA ILE A 600 -5.21 26.15 34.12
C ILE A 600 -4.11 27.06 34.70
N GLY A 601 -3.11 27.39 33.88
CA GLY A 601 -1.95 28.18 34.30
C GLY A 601 -1.10 27.54 35.41
N GLY A 602 -1.26 26.23 35.62
CA GLY A 602 -0.68 25.45 36.74
C GLY A 602 -1.58 25.32 37.99
N THR A 603 -2.75 25.95 38.02
CA THR A 603 -3.73 25.83 39.13
C THR A 603 -4.79 24.78 38.82
N ASN A 604 -5.14 23.92 39.78
CA ASN A 604 -6.21 22.94 39.63
C ASN A 604 -7.56 23.63 39.36
N ALA A 605 -8.26 23.17 38.32
CA ALA A 605 -9.58 23.65 37.91
C ALA A 605 -10.63 22.56 38.14
N THR A 606 -11.73 22.89 38.79
CA THR A 606 -12.79 21.92 39.12
C THR A 606 -13.51 21.46 37.86
N VAL A 607 -13.40 20.18 37.52
CA VAL A 607 -14.10 19.58 36.37
C VAL A 607 -15.52 19.20 36.80
N ALA A 608 -16.50 20.02 36.39
CA ALA A 608 -17.91 19.83 36.70
C ALA A 608 -18.61 18.85 35.73
N TYR A 609 -18.06 18.67 34.53
CA TYR A 609 -18.53 17.68 33.56
C TYR A 609 -17.38 17.20 32.68
N ALA A 610 -17.43 15.92 32.31
CA ALA A 610 -16.67 15.33 31.22
C ALA A 610 -17.52 14.19 30.63
N GLY A 611 -17.68 14.10 29.31
CA GLY A 611 -18.51 13.08 28.65
C GLY A 611 -18.83 13.40 27.19
N ALA A 612 -19.71 12.63 26.56
CA ALA A 612 -20.13 12.86 25.17
C ALA A 612 -20.98 14.14 25.00
N GLN A 613 -20.80 14.86 23.89
CA GLN A 613 -21.44 16.16 23.60
C GLN A 613 -22.89 16.01 23.11
N GLY A 614 -23.71 15.23 23.82
CA GLY A 614 -25.08 14.91 23.39
C GLY A 614 -25.10 14.05 22.12
N SER A 615 -25.64 14.60 21.03
CA SER A 615 -25.91 13.87 19.78
C SER A 615 -24.81 13.95 18.71
N LEU A 616 -23.75 14.76 18.91
CA LEU A 616 -22.67 14.86 17.93
C LEU A 616 -21.73 13.64 18.01
N VAL A 617 -21.69 12.89 16.90
CA VAL A 617 -20.94 11.63 16.78
C VAL A 617 -19.45 11.87 17.07
N GLY A 618 -18.89 11.08 17.98
CA GLY A 618 -17.49 11.15 18.43
C GLY A 618 -17.06 12.41 19.18
N LEU A 619 -17.90 13.45 19.28
CA LEU A 619 -17.58 14.67 20.00
C LEU A 619 -17.84 14.49 21.52
N ASP A 620 -16.86 14.88 22.31
CA ASP A 620 -16.91 14.93 23.77
C ASP A 620 -16.80 16.38 24.26
N GLN A 621 -17.13 16.63 25.53
CA GLN A 621 -17.14 17.94 26.16
C GLN A 621 -16.56 17.86 27.57
N VAL A 622 -15.85 18.91 28.00
CA VAL A 622 -15.37 19.09 29.38
C VAL A 622 -15.78 20.48 29.88
N ASN A 623 -16.35 20.56 31.07
CA ASN A 623 -16.68 21.82 31.74
C ASN A 623 -15.73 22.01 32.93
N ALA A 624 -14.72 22.88 32.80
CA ALA A 624 -13.76 23.19 33.86
C ALA A 624 -13.99 24.61 34.42
N LEU A 625 -14.23 24.73 35.73
CA LEU A 625 -14.36 26.02 36.41
C LEU A 625 -13.00 26.74 36.43
N ILE A 626 -12.92 27.94 35.86
CA ILE A 626 -11.69 28.74 35.83
C ILE A 626 -11.40 29.28 37.24
N PRO A 627 -10.24 28.95 37.85
CA PRO A 627 -9.91 29.42 39.21
C PRO A 627 -9.78 30.95 39.28
N ARG A 628 -10.49 31.59 40.22
CA ARG A 628 -10.43 33.05 40.42
C ARG A 628 -9.06 33.57 40.89
N SER A 629 -8.15 32.69 41.30
CA SER A 629 -6.74 33.01 41.57
C SER A 629 -5.92 33.33 40.31
N LEU A 630 -6.53 33.25 39.12
CA LEU A 630 -5.91 33.54 37.82
C LEU A 630 -6.32 34.88 37.21
N VAL A 631 -7.06 35.73 37.93
CA VAL A 631 -7.31 37.13 37.48
C VAL A 631 -5.97 37.82 37.25
N GLY A 632 -5.82 38.48 36.11
CA GLY A 632 -4.60 39.16 35.67
C GLY A 632 -3.43 38.23 35.32
N ARG A 633 -3.63 36.92 35.17
CA ARG A 633 -2.56 35.95 34.87
C ARG A 633 -1.93 36.13 33.48
N GLY A 634 -2.66 36.69 32.52
CA GLY A 634 -2.30 36.65 31.10
C GLY A 634 -2.52 35.25 30.52
N ASP A 635 -1.60 34.78 29.69
CA ASP A 635 -1.71 33.47 29.06
C ASP A 635 -1.56 32.31 30.07
N ALA A 636 -2.48 31.36 29.98
CA ALA A 636 -2.61 30.22 30.85
C ALA A 636 -2.79 28.95 30.00
N ALA A 637 -1.82 28.04 30.08
CA ALA A 637 -1.95 26.70 29.52
C ALA A 637 -3.05 25.92 30.25
N VAL A 638 -3.92 25.26 29.50
CA VAL A 638 -4.95 24.35 29.98
C VAL A 638 -4.49 22.92 29.66
N VAL A 639 -4.30 22.13 30.71
CA VAL A 639 -3.88 20.72 30.61
C VAL A 639 -4.95 19.82 31.21
N LEU A 640 -5.58 19.02 30.35
CA LEU A 640 -6.59 18.01 30.69
C LEU A 640 -5.94 16.64 30.80
N THR A 641 -6.26 15.88 31.84
CA THR A 641 -5.86 14.48 32.01
C THR A 641 -7.07 13.62 32.35
N VAL A 642 -7.20 12.45 31.73
CA VAL A 642 -8.33 11.51 31.87
C VAL A 642 -7.75 10.11 32.11
N ASP A 643 -8.06 9.49 33.25
CA ASP A 643 -7.49 8.19 33.68
C ASP A 643 -5.94 8.13 33.58
N GLY A 644 -5.26 9.25 33.86
CA GLY A 644 -3.80 9.40 33.72
C GLY A 644 -3.30 9.64 32.29
N SER A 645 -4.16 9.60 31.28
CA SER A 645 -3.86 9.93 29.88
C SER A 645 -4.00 11.44 29.66
N ALA A 646 -2.92 12.13 29.29
CA ALA A 646 -2.92 13.58 29.08
C ALA A 646 -3.35 13.96 27.65
N ALA A 647 -4.09 15.07 27.52
CA ALA A 647 -4.44 15.67 26.24
C ALA A 647 -3.34 16.63 25.73
N ASN A 648 -3.51 17.11 24.49
CA ASN A 648 -2.76 18.26 23.99
C ASN A 648 -3.01 19.51 24.86
N SER A 649 -1.93 20.23 25.18
CA SER A 649 -2.01 21.50 25.89
C SER A 649 -2.53 22.58 24.96
N VAL A 650 -3.55 23.30 25.42
CA VAL A 650 -4.18 24.44 24.73
C VAL A 650 -4.02 25.70 25.59
N THR A 651 -4.24 26.90 25.04
CA THR A 651 -3.98 28.17 25.75
C THR A 651 -5.24 29.03 25.81
N ILE A 652 -5.52 29.58 26.99
CA ILE A 652 -6.49 30.66 27.20
C ILE A 652 -5.78 31.88 27.78
N ASN A 653 -6.37 33.07 27.70
CA ASN A 653 -5.82 34.30 28.30
C ASN A 653 -6.80 34.83 29.35
N ILE A 654 -6.33 35.23 30.53
CA ILE A 654 -7.17 35.71 31.64
C ILE A 654 -6.64 37.07 32.10
N LYS A 655 -7.51 38.09 32.13
CA LYS A 655 -7.19 39.46 32.55
C LYS A 655 -7.68 39.78 33.96
#